data_AF-A0A3M2CD42-F1
#
_entry.id   AF-A0A3M2CD42-F1
#
_cell.length_a   1.000
_cell.length_b   1.000
_cell.length_c   1.000
_cell.angle_alpha   90.00
_cell.angle_beta   90.00
_cell.angle_gamma   90.00
#
_symmetry.space_group_name_H-M   'P 1'
#
loop_
_entity.id
_entity.type
_entity.pdbx_description
1 polymer ?
#
loop_
_entity_poly.entity_id
_entity_poly.type
_entity_poly.pdbx_seq_one_letter_code
_entity_poly.pdbx_strand_id
1 'polypeptide(L)'
;LRAFSSIPLAVALLSLVVVYGALASVPIGLLALAPTYLFVAATLLIALALGVAGSVWAARAATRRWSRAPRFAAQYAAVLVGGALAVGLWAGFLWPLLRFDPAAGTGVRFFAGFVEAHRATTLRRLPALEMTEGEFYAWWPLRLILLLFVINMIVATVRRIEFRFENLGVLTVHTGIVILALGSMHYQALKQEGDLLLLAASTPGAPGPAETTFMDRTTPALWVSLDGGPWRSAPLIGLPRYNDYGEPLSDRPLALDLPALPGAGPDAAGVTMRVIGFGAYVELAQSWAPSETGAGAPMLDLTLLSRLDRAPGEPPAAAAELRLPAGSPTDRVARLAGALTIEHVPPGDPRWPILDLPVDGPGDWALAVRQPGGVWRAVAVEPGATVEAGAMTVEVLALHASAPMPIITPGYQGADSEVAVLRITPDTGEPFERWVYARYPELDQDIHGVGGDGRPDRRPADRAIGVALLPREQLHVYVRGDEAVVRRAGGSATRQPVEEGATLDLAPMIALRLDRLWPAAERLEAPVSVPPAEQRKDLIGTHDRSAVAVELSAGGWRRVVWLPFARFMNVSTGSDRTVALPDGRAVRLAFSRAPRALPGLALSLVDFEMVPYPHSEIPRDYVSKVQVRDLDTGRTRTAITRLNAPLIYRVPFRAREDRPALANALGAAVSVIAPNRYKFSQAGWDAEGWRQTSARVRAGALDRPRAAFTILAVGNNPGIHVIAAGAVMVCAGIPWAFYVKPWLLRRRRDRLRAEHAARSDDGARPERTRSAEPSLVGSAP
;
A
#
# COMPACT_ATOMS: atom_id res chain seq x y z
N LEU A 1 -6.33 -31.77 -35.60
CA LEU A 1 -7.71 -32.23 -35.28
C LEU A 1 -7.78 -33.43 -34.32
N ARG A 2 -7.06 -34.56 -34.54
CA ARG A 2 -7.11 -35.72 -33.61
C ARG A 2 -6.70 -35.35 -32.18
N ALA A 3 -5.60 -34.61 -32.01
CA ALA A 3 -5.16 -34.09 -30.71
C ALA A 3 -6.23 -33.24 -30.00
N PHE A 4 -6.82 -32.27 -30.72
CA PHE A 4 -7.91 -31.40 -30.23
C PHE A 4 -9.23 -32.11 -29.92
N SER A 5 -9.39 -33.36 -30.34
CA SER A 5 -10.52 -34.18 -29.90
C SER A 5 -10.17 -35.13 -28.76
N SER A 6 -8.94 -35.11 -28.23
CA SER A 6 -8.48 -36.11 -27.26
C SER A 6 -8.81 -35.71 -25.81
N ILE A 7 -9.23 -36.70 -25.01
CA ILE A 7 -9.47 -36.53 -23.56
C ILE A 7 -8.18 -36.16 -22.81
N PRO A 8 -7.01 -36.77 -23.08
CA PRO A 8 -5.76 -36.39 -22.41
C PRO A 8 -5.41 -34.92 -22.57
N LEU A 9 -5.60 -34.34 -23.77
CA LEU A 9 -5.38 -32.91 -23.99
C LEU A 9 -6.37 -32.06 -23.19
N ALA A 10 -7.65 -32.45 -23.13
CA ALA A 10 -8.65 -31.74 -22.33
C ALA A 10 -8.28 -31.72 -20.84
N VAL A 11 -7.87 -32.87 -20.30
CA VAL A 11 -7.40 -33.00 -18.92
C VAL A 11 -6.15 -32.17 -18.68
N ALA A 12 -5.16 -32.23 -19.58
CA ALA A 12 -3.94 -31.44 -19.46
C ALA A 12 -4.22 -29.93 -19.46
N LEU A 13 -5.06 -29.44 -20.37
CA LEU A 13 -5.45 -28.02 -20.42
C LEU A 13 -6.22 -27.60 -19.17
N LEU A 14 -7.16 -28.43 -18.69
CA LEU A 14 -7.88 -28.15 -17.45
C LEU A 14 -6.95 -28.13 -16.23
N SER A 15 -6.01 -29.08 -16.14
CA SER A 15 -4.98 -29.08 -15.09
C SER A 15 -4.11 -27.82 -15.15
N LEU A 16 -3.74 -27.35 -16.35
CA LEU A 16 -3.00 -26.09 -16.49
C LEU A 16 -3.82 -24.89 -16.01
N VAL A 17 -5.12 -24.83 -16.30
CA VAL A 17 -6.02 -23.78 -15.76
C VAL A 17 -6.04 -23.82 -14.23
N VAL A 18 -6.17 -25.01 -13.63
CA VAL A 18 -6.18 -25.19 -12.16
C VAL A 18 -4.85 -24.77 -11.55
N VAL A 19 -3.72 -25.21 -12.11
CA VAL A 19 -2.39 -24.83 -11.65
C VAL A 19 -2.19 -23.32 -11.78
N TYR A 20 -2.56 -22.73 -12.91
CA TYR A 20 -2.47 -21.28 -13.11
C TYR A 20 -3.31 -20.51 -12.07
N GLY A 21 -4.53 -20.98 -11.79
CA GLY A 21 -5.38 -20.44 -10.73
C GLY A 21 -4.68 -20.47 -9.36
N ALA A 22 -4.06 -21.60 -9.01
CA ALA A 22 -3.32 -21.74 -7.76
C ALA A 22 -2.11 -20.80 -7.67
N LEU A 23 -1.38 -20.58 -8.77
CA LEU A 23 -0.20 -19.69 -8.80
C LEU A 23 -0.54 -18.23 -8.45
N ALA A 24 -1.78 -17.79 -8.67
CA ALA A 24 -2.22 -16.43 -8.34
C ALA A 24 -2.38 -16.19 -6.83
N SER A 25 -2.72 -17.25 -6.09
CA SER A 25 -3.15 -17.18 -4.68
C SER A 25 -2.19 -17.86 -3.71
N VAL A 26 -1.43 -18.87 -4.15
CA VAL A 26 -0.49 -19.60 -3.30
C VAL A 26 0.87 -18.89 -3.27
N PRO A 27 1.41 -18.55 -2.09
CA PRO A 27 2.76 -18.01 -1.97
C PRO A 27 3.81 -18.93 -2.61
N ILE A 28 4.75 -18.37 -3.36
CA ILE A 28 5.81 -19.13 -4.02
C ILE A 28 6.74 -19.80 -3.02
N GLY A 29 6.89 -19.24 -1.81
CA GLY A 29 7.57 -19.91 -0.70
C GLY A 29 6.90 -21.23 -0.31
N LEU A 30 5.56 -21.32 -0.36
CA LEU A 30 4.86 -22.59 -0.11
C LEU A 30 5.03 -23.58 -1.27
N LEU A 31 5.08 -23.10 -2.51
CA LEU A 31 5.36 -23.97 -3.66
C LEU A 31 6.78 -24.53 -3.61
N ALA A 32 7.76 -23.71 -3.17
CA ALA A 32 9.14 -24.13 -2.97
C ALA A 32 9.31 -25.16 -1.83
N LEU A 33 8.29 -25.37 -0.98
CA LEU A 33 8.27 -26.48 -0.02
C LEU A 33 7.93 -27.83 -0.66
N ALA A 34 7.41 -27.87 -1.90
CA ALA A 34 6.99 -29.11 -2.52
C ALA A 34 8.12 -30.16 -2.60
N PRO A 35 9.36 -29.84 -3.01
CA PRO A 35 10.48 -30.80 -2.95
C PRO A 35 10.77 -31.30 -1.53
N THR A 36 10.61 -30.44 -0.51
CA THR A 36 10.82 -30.83 0.89
C THR A 36 9.77 -31.86 1.31
N TYR A 37 8.49 -31.58 1.05
CA TYR A 37 7.42 -32.52 1.38
C TYR A 37 7.46 -33.80 0.54
N LEU A 38 7.86 -33.72 -0.74
CA LEU A 38 8.06 -34.90 -1.59
C LEU A 38 9.20 -35.77 -1.05
N PHE A 39 10.30 -35.18 -0.59
CA PHE A 39 11.39 -35.92 0.04
C PHE A 39 10.95 -36.58 1.34
N VAL A 40 10.28 -35.83 2.24
CA VAL A 40 9.73 -36.38 3.48
C VAL A 40 8.76 -37.54 3.17
N ALA A 41 7.83 -37.35 2.23
CA ALA A 41 6.91 -38.40 1.81
C ALA A 41 7.64 -39.62 1.20
N ALA A 42 8.67 -39.40 0.39
CA ALA A 42 9.49 -40.48 -0.16
C ALA A 42 10.18 -41.29 0.95
N THR A 43 10.75 -40.64 1.98
CA THR A 43 11.37 -41.35 3.11
C THR A 43 10.34 -42.21 3.87
N LEU A 44 9.11 -41.71 4.04
CA LEU A 44 8.02 -42.44 4.67
C LEU A 44 7.58 -43.63 3.81
N LEU A 45 7.42 -43.44 2.50
CA LEU A 45 7.05 -44.51 1.57
C LEU A 45 8.14 -45.60 1.49
N ILE A 46 9.41 -45.22 1.53
CA ILE A 46 10.53 -46.16 1.61
C ILE A 46 10.49 -46.94 2.92
N ALA A 47 10.30 -46.27 4.06
CA ALA A 47 10.16 -46.94 5.36
C ALA A 47 9.00 -47.94 5.37
N LEU A 48 7.82 -47.52 4.86
CA LEU A 48 6.66 -48.39 4.68
C LEU A 48 6.96 -49.59 3.77
N ALA A 49 7.58 -49.36 2.62
CA ALA A 49 7.93 -50.42 1.68
C ALA A 49 8.89 -51.44 2.31
N LEU A 50 9.92 -50.98 3.02
CA LEU A 50 10.89 -51.84 3.71
C LEU A 50 10.24 -52.62 4.85
N GLY A 51 9.41 -51.98 5.68
CA GLY A 51 8.72 -52.64 6.79
C GLY A 51 7.71 -53.68 6.33
N VAL A 52 6.90 -53.37 5.31
CA VAL A 52 5.94 -54.31 4.72
C VAL A 52 6.64 -55.44 3.98
N ALA A 53 7.68 -55.15 3.17
CA ALA A 53 8.42 -56.20 2.47
C ALA A 53 9.12 -57.14 3.45
N GLY A 54 9.76 -56.61 4.49
CA GLY A 54 10.42 -57.39 5.53
C GLY A 54 9.44 -58.26 6.33
N SER A 55 8.30 -57.70 6.76
CA SER A 55 7.29 -58.46 7.52
C SER A 55 6.61 -59.54 6.69
N VAL A 56 6.26 -59.26 5.42
CA VAL A 56 5.67 -60.23 4.50
C VAL A 56 6.68 -61.33 4.15
N TRP A 57 7.95 -60.99 3.93
CA TRP A 57 9.00 -61.97 3.70
C TRP A 57 9.16 -62.91 4.91
N ALA A 58 9.21 -62.37 6.12
CA ALA A 58 9.28 -63.16 7.36
C ALA A 58 8.05 -64.06 7.55
N ALA A 59 6.84 -63.50 7.39
CA ALA A 59 5.60 -64.27 7.49
C ALA A 59 5.52 -65.37 6.42
N ARG A 60 5.92 -65.06 5.18
CA ARG A 60 5.99 -66.05 4.11
C ARG A 60 7.00 -67.15 4.41
N ALA A 61 8.14 -66.83 5.02
CA ALA A 61 9.13 -67.81 5.45
C ALA A 61 8.60 -68.71 6.59
N ALA A 62 7.92 -68.13 7.58
CA ALA A 62 7.36 -68.85 8.72
C ALA A 62 6.17 -69.75 8.34
N THR A 63 5.34 -69.33 7.39
CA THR A 63 4.07 -70.02 7.03
C THR A 63 4.18 -70.90 5.77
N ARG A 64 5.41 -71.24 5.33
CA ARG A 64 5.64 -72.07 4.12
C ARG A 64 4.92 -73.41 4.14
N ARG A 65 4.73 -73.99 5.33
CA ARG A 65 4.06 -75.31 5.52
C ARG A 65 2.54 -75.21 5.76
N TRP A 66 1.99 -74.00 5.91
CA TRP A 66 0.56 -73.81 6.21
C TRP A 66 -0.31 -73.93 4.96
N SER A 67 -1.60 -74.21 5.11
CA SER A 67 -2.57 -74.19 4.00
C SER A 67 -2.84 -72.76 3.49
N ARG A 68 -3.50 -72.61 2.33
CA ARG A 68 -3.62 -71.33 1.61
C ARG A 68 -4.29 -70.22 2.44
N ALA A 69 -5.42 -70.52 3.09
CA ALA A 69 -6.19 -69.53 3.85
C ALA A 69 -5.43 -68.95 5.06
N PRO A 70 -4.89 -69.75 6.00
CA PRO A 70 -4.14 -69.21 7.13
C PRO A 70 -2.83 -68.53 6.71
N ARG A 71 -2.21 -68.98 5.60
CA ARG A 71 -1.05 -68.29 5.01
C ARG A 71 -1.42 -66.89 4.51
N PHE A 72 -2.53 -66.75 3.81
CA PHE A 72 -3.02 -65.44 3.35
C PHE A 72 -3.33 -64.52 4.53
N ALA A 73 -4.07 -65.01 5.54
CA ALA A 73 -4.40 -64.24 6.73
C ALA A 73 -3.13 -63.77 7.47
N ALA A 74 -2.14 -64.64 7.64
CA ALA A 74 -0.86 -64.28 8.26
C ALA A 74 -0.07 -63.24 7.46
N GLN A 75 -0.04 -63.35 6.12
CA GLN A 75 0.61 -62.35 5.26
C GLN A 75 -0.12 -61.01 5.30
N TYR A 76 -1.45 -61.00 5.29
CA TYR A 76 -2.25 -59.78 5.42
C TYR A 76 -2.02 -59.10 6.77
N ALA A 77 -2.05 -59.87 7.86
CA ALA A 77 -1.72 -59.37 9.20
C ALA A 77 -0.28 -58.80 9.24
N ALA A 78 0.69 -59.45 8.59
CA ALA A 78 2.05 -58.96 8.49
C ALA A 78 2.17 -57.64 7.73
N VAL A 79 1.36 -57.39 6.69
CA VAL A 79 1.30 -56.08 6.01
C VAL A 79 0.85 -55.00 6.98
N LEU A 80 -0.23 -55.24 7.73
CA LEU A 80 -0.78 -54.25 8.67
C LEU A 80 0.19 -53.95 9.81
N VAL A 81 0.73 -54.99 10.46
CA VAL A 81 1.67 -54.86 11.58
C VAL A 81 3.00 -54.25 11.11
N GLY A 82 3.54 -54.74 9.99
CA GLY A 82 4.79 -54.21 9.41
C GLY A 82 4.66 -52.75 8.98
N GLY A 83 3.53 -52.37 8.39
CA GLY A 83 3.23 -50.98 8.03
C GLY A 83 3.12 -50.08 9.26
N ALA A 84 2.37 -50.49 10.28
CA ALA A 84 2.24 -49.72 11.52
C ALA A 84 3.57 -49.55 12.26
N LEU A 85 4.37 -50.61 12.38
CA LEU A 85 5.71 -50.56 12.97
C LEU A 85 6.64 -49.65 12.16
N ALA A 86 6.62 -49.73 10.83
CA ALA A 86 7.43 -48.87 9.97
C ALA A 86 7.11 -47.38 10.16
N VAL A 87 5.83 -47.03 10.24
CA VAL A 87 5.41 -45.65 10.52
C VAL A 87 5.85 -45.21 11.91
N GLY A 88 5.68 -46.06 12.93
CA GLY A 88 6.12 -45.77 14.29
C GLY A 88 7.63 -45.52 14.41
N LEU A 89 8.43 -46.37 13.76
CA LEU A 89 9.89 -46.22 13.70
C LEU A 89 10.28 -44.95 12.91
N TRP A 90 9.66 -44.71 11.75
CA TRP A 90 9.92 -43.49 10.98
C TRP A 90 9.59 -42.23 11.79
N ALA A 91 8.45 -42.21 12.48
CA ALA A 91 8.02 -41.07 13.28
C ALA A 91 8.90 -40.87 14.54
N GLY A 92 9.39 -41.93 15.16
CA GLY A 92 10.25 -41.85 16.33
C GLY A 92 11.70 -41.45 16.01
N PHE A 93 12.25 -41.92 14.89
CA PHE A 93 13.68 -41.77 14.60
C PHE A 93 13.99 -40.82 13.44
N LEU A 94 13.24 -40.88 12.34
CA LEU A 94 13.53 -40.06 11.15
C LEU A 94 12.83 -38.70 11.21
N TRP A 95 11.58 -38.64 11.65
CA TRP A 95 10.82 -37.39 11.67
C TRP A 95 11.47 -36.25 12.47
N PRO A 96 12.04 -36.46 13.68
CA PRO A 96 12.72 -35.40 14.42
C PRO A 96 13.94 -34.83 13.68
N LEU A 97 14.63 -35.65 12.87
CA LEU A 97 15.76 -35.23 12.04
C LEU A 97 15.33 -34.52 10.76
N LEU A 98 14.15 -34.87 10.22
CA LEU A 98 13.63 -34.31 8.98
C LEU A 98 12.86 -33.01 9.21
N ARG A 99 12.17 -32.86 10.35
CA ARG A 99 11.36 -31.69 10.67
C ARG A 99 12.25 -30.45 10.84
N PHE A 100 12.04 -29.45 9.99
CA PHE A 100 12.77 -28.18 10.07
C PHE A 100 12.35 -27.36 11.30
N ASP A 101 13.34 -26.93 12.09
CA ASP A 101 13.19 -25.99 13.19
C ASP A 101 13.81 -24.63 12.82
N PRO A 102 12.99 -23.56 12.66
CA PRO A 102 13.49 -22.25 12.29
C PRO A 102 14.34 -21.58 13.38
N ALA A 103 14.18 -21.96 14.65
CA ALA A 103 14.94 -21.36 15.76
C ALA A 103 16.35 -21.95 15.84
N ALA A 104 16.48 -23.27 15.67
CA ALA A 104 17.76 -23.97 15.72
C ALA A 104 18.46 -24.02 14.34
N GLY A 105 17.75 -23.77 13.24
CA GLY A 105 18.27 -23.93 11.88
C GLY A 105 18.54 -25.40 11.50
N THR A 106 17.98 -26.34 12.24
CA THR A 106 18.18 -27.80 12.06
C THR A 106 17.03 -28.43 11.29
N GLY A 107 17.28 -29.59 10.69
CA GLY A 107 16.29 -30.36 9.92
C GLY A 107 16.34 -30.12 8.41
N VAL A 108 15.41 -30.70 7.66
CA VAL A 108 15.42 -30.65 6.19
C VAL A 108 14.41 -29.62 5.68
N ARG A 109 14.92 -28.56 5.04
CA ARG A 109 14.12 -27.62 4.26
C ARG A 109 14.91 -27.15 3.06
N PHE A 110 14.58 -27.68 1.88
CA PHE A 110 15.19 -27.19 0.65
C PHE A 110 14.80 -25.72 0.44
N PHE A 111 15.77 -24.91 0.01
CA PHE A 111 15.60 -23.49 -0.25
C PHE A 111 15.09 -22.68 0.96
N ALA A 112 15.51 -23.00 2.18
CA ALA A 112 15.02 -22.37 3.41
C ALA A 112 14.99 -20.83 3.37
N GLY A 113 16.08 -20.19 2.92
CA GLY A 113 16.14 -18.73 2.78
C GLY A 113 15.13 -18.17 1.77
N PHE A 114 14.94 -18.84 0.62
CA PHE A 114 13.95 -18.44 -0.37
C PHE A 114 12.52 -18.59 0.16
N VAL A 115 12.24 -19.71 0.84
CA VAL A 115 10.92 -19.98 1.45
C VAL A 115 10.60 -18.91 2.48
N GLU A 116 11.56 -18.53 3.33
CA GLU A 116 11.34 -17.52 4.36
C GLU A 116 11.13 -16.12 3.75
N ALA A 117 11.99 -15.72 2.79
CA ALA A 117 11.88 -14.45 2.09
C ALA A 117 10.56 -14.30 1.31
N HIS A 118 9.99 -15.41 0.80
CA HIS A 118 8.78 -15.41 -0.03
C HIS A 118 7.58 -16.13 0.60
N ARG A 119 7.56 -16.28 1.93
CA ARG A 119 6.49 -17.02 2.65
C ARG A 119 5.09 -16.44 2.43
N ALA A 120 5.00 -15.14 2.13
CA ALA A 120 3.75 -14.41 1.89
C ALA A 120 3.65 -13.83 0.47
N THR A 121 4.60 -14.14 -0.41
CA THR A 121 4.70 -13.55 -1.76
C THR A 121 4.13 -14.51 -2.78
N THR A 122 3.02 -14.16 -3.45
CA THR A 122 2.47 -14.94 -4.56
C THR A 122 3.25 -14.68 -5.85
N LEU A 123 3.13 -15.57 -6.85
CA LEU A 123 3.88 -15.46 -8.11
C LEU A 123 3.69 -14.09 -8.75
N ARG A 124 2.45 -13.61 -8.82
CA ARG A 124 2.09 -12.30 -9.40
C ARG A 124 2.71 -11.08 -8.70
N ARG A 125 3.22 -11.22 -7.47
CA ARG A 125 3.88 -10.15 -6.70
C ARG A 125 5.40 -10.13 -6.86
N LEU A 126 5.97 -11.05 -7.63
CA LEU A 126 7.39 -11.03 -7.93
C LEU A 126 7.74 -9.80 -8.79
N PRO A 127 8.96 -9.25 -8.66
CA PRO A 127 9.39 -8.05 -9.39
C PRO A 127 9.23 -8.12 -10.91
N ALA A 128 9.27 -9.31 -11.50
CA ALA A 128 9.12 -9.51 -12.94
C ALA A 128 7.65 -9.49 -13.42
N LEU A 129 6.68 -9.59 -12.51
CA LEU A 129 5.26 -9.68 -12.83
C LEU A 129 4.49 -8.45 -12.34
N GLU A 130 4.58 -8.11 -11.05
CA GLU A 130 3.97 -6.89 -10.47
C GLU A 130 2.46 -6.71 -10.78
N MET A 131 1.70 -7.81 -10.88
CA MET A 131 0.30 -7.80 -11.33
C MET A 131 -0.68 -7.89 -10.15
N THR A 132 -1.79 -7.16 -10.25
CA THR A 132 -2.99 -7.46 -9.46
C THR A 132 -3.51 -8.86 -9.77
N GLU A 133 -4.35 -9.39 -8.89
CA GLU A 133 -5.00 -10.69 -9.13
C GLU A 133 -5.85 -10.67 -10.41
N GLY A 134 -6.58 -9.58 -10.65
CA GLY A 134 -7.37 -9.40 -11.87
C GLY A 134 -6.51 -9.37 -13.14
N GLU A 135 -5.40 -8.62 -13.13
CA GLU A 135 -4.46 -8.56 -14.27
C GLU A 135 -3.83 -9.93 -14.52
N PHE A 136 -3.43 -10.66 -13.48
CA PHE A 136 -2.83 -11.99 -13.61
C PHE A 136 -3.80 -13.00 -14.25
N TYR A 137 -5.09 -12.98 -13.89
CA TYR A 137 -6.09 -13.81 -14.55
C TYR A 137 -6.45 -13.30 -15.95
N ALA A 138 -6.36 -12.00 -16.20
CA ALA A 138 -6.55 -11.41 -17.51
C ALA A 138 -5.31 -11.57 -18.42
N TRP A 139 -4.20 -12.12 -17.93
CA TRP A 139 -2.96 -12.24 -18.68
C TRP A 139 -3.09 -13.25 -19.83
N TRP A 140 -2.34 -13.01 -20.91
CA TRP A 140 -2.48 -13.78 -22.14
C TRP A 140 -2.23 -15.29 -21.99
N PRO A 141 -1.36 -15.80 -21.10
CA PRO A 141 -1.15 -17.25 -20.99
C PRO A 141 -2.41 -17.98 -20.57
N LEU A 142 -3.14 -17.47 -19.57
CA LEU A 142 -4.41 -18.08 -19.16
C LEU A 142 -5.45 -17.97 -20.27
N ARG A 143 -5.54 -16.82 -20.94
CA ARG A 143 -6.46 -16.64 -22.08
C ARG A 143 -6.17 -17.64 -23.20
N LEU A 144 -4.90 -17.91 -23.50
CA LEU A 144 -4.49 -18.89 -24.50
C LEU A 144 -4.89 -20.31 -24.06
N ILE A 145 -4.59 -20.71 -22.83
CA ILE A 145 -4.95 -22.03 -22.30
C ILE A 145 -6.48 -22.22 -22.32
N LEU A 146 -7.24 -21.21 -21.90
CA LEU A 146 -8.71 -21.23 -21.94
C LEU A 146 -9.24 -21.30 -23.37
N LEU A 147 -8.66 -20.55 -24.31
CA LEU A 147 -9.06 -20.59 -25.71
C LEU A 147 -8.78 -21.96 -26.33
N LEU A 148 -7.60 -22.54 -26.07
CA LEU A 148 -7.25 -23.88 -26.52
C LEU A 148 -8.18 -24.94 -25.92
N PHE A 149 -8.58 -24.77 -24.65
CA PHE A 149 -9.56 -25.61 -23.98
C PHE A 149 -10.93 -25.50 -24.64
N VAL A 150 -11.40 -24.29 -24.95
CA VAL A 150 -12.65 -24.05 -25.68
C VAL A 150 -12.61 -24.71 -27.07
N ILE A 151 -11.53 -24.52 -27.83
CA ILE A 151 -11.36 -25.15 -29.15
C ILE A 151 -11.37 -26.68 -29.03
N ASN A 152 -10.67 -27.23 -28.03
CA ASN A 152 -10.68 -28.66 -27.75
C ASN A 152 -12.11 -29.16 -27.45
N MET A 153 -12.84 -28.46 -26.58
CA MET A 153 -14.22 -28.80 -26.22
C MET A 153 -15.15 -28.76 -27.43
N ILE A 154 -15.06 -27.73 -28.28
CA ILE A 154 -15.85 -27.62 -29.51
C ILE A 154 -15.54 -28.79 -30.47
N VAL A 155 -14.25 -29.03 -30.75
CA VAL A 155 -13.81 -30.10 -31.67
C VAL A 155 -14.18 -31.48 -31.13
N ALA A 156 -14.04 -31.72 -29.83
CA ALA A 156 -14.45 -32.97 -29.19
C ALA A 156 -15.97 -33.17 -29.28
N THR A 157 -16.76 -32.12 -29.04
CA THR A 157 -18.23 -32.16 -29.13
C THR A 157 -18.68 -32.52 -30.54
N VAL A 158 -18.21 -31.78 -31.55
CA VAL A 158 -18.60 -31.98 -32.96
C VAL A 158 -18.17 -33.34 -33.48
N ARG A 159 -16.99 -33.85 -33.07
CA ARG A 159 -16.45 -35.11 -33.62
C ARG A 159 -16.87 -36.37 -32.87
N ARG A 160 -17.14 -36.29 -31.57
CA ARG A 160 -17.38 -37.49 -30.73
C ARG A 160 -18.83 -37.64 -30.29
N ILE A 161 -19.63 -36.59 -30.30
CA ILE A 161 -20.99 -36.62 -29.79
C ILE A 161 -21.95 -36.50 -30.97
N GLU A 162 -22.69 -37.57 -31.22
CA GLU A 162 -23.75 -37.55 -32.22
C GLU A 162 -24.86 -36.59 -31.79
N PHE A 163 -25.33 -35.74 -32.72
CA PHE A 163 -26.45 -34.81 -32.52
C PHE A 163 -27.80 -35.53 -32.50
N ARG A 164 -27.97 -36.39 -31.50
CA ARG A 164 -29.20 -37.12 -31.19
C ARG A 164 -29.81 -36.60 -29.89
N PHE A 165 -31.13 -36.66 -29.78
CA PHE A 165 -31.87 -36.16 -28.62
C PHE A 165 -31.41 -36.81 -27.31
N GLU A 166 -31.02 -38.08 -27.34
CA GLU A 166 -30.49 -38.79 -26.17
C GLU A 166 -29.19 -38.17 -25.64
N ASN A 167 -28.43 -37.48 -26.49
CA ASN A 167 -27.17 -36.81 -26.13
C ASN A 167 -27.34 -35.33 -25.80
N LEU A 168 -28.58 -34.81 -25.82
CA LEU A 168 -28.86 -33.40 -25.57
C LEU A 168 -28.22 -32.90 -24.26
N GLY A 169 -28.28 -33.69 -23.18
CA GLY A 169 -27.67 -33.31 -21.90
C GLY A 169 -26.16 -33.08 -21.98
N VAL A 170 -25.41 -33.97 -22.63
CA VAL A 170 -23.95 -33.82 -22.78
C VAL A 170 -23.64 -32.64 -23.70
N LEU A 171 -24.40 -32.46 -24.79
CA LEU A 171 -24.29 -31.30 -25.68
C LEU A 171 -24.54 -29.99 -24.91
N THR A 172 -25.55 -29.96 -24.04
CA THR A 172 -25.88 -28.81 -23.18
C THR A 172 -24.76 -28.53 -22.18
N VAL A 173 -24.17 -29.55 -21.54
CA VAL A 173 -23.02 -29.37 -20.63
C VAL A 173 -21.82 -28.79 -21.39
N HIS A 174 -21.44 -29.38 -22.53
CA HIS A 174 -20.29 -28.91 -23.31
C HIS A 174 -20.50 -27.48 -23.82
N THR A 175 -21.69 -27.18 -24.34
CA THR A 175 -22.06 -25.83 -24.77
C THR A 175 -22.03 -24.85 -23.59
N GLY A 176 -22.54 -25.26 -22.43
CA GLY A 176 -22.51 -24.45 -21.21
C GLY A 176 -21.09 -24.12 -20.75
N ILE A 177 -20.17 -25.10 -20.77
CA ILE A 177 -18.74 -24.90 -20.44
C ILE A 177 -18.09 -23.91 -21.42
N VAL A 178 -18.36 -24.04 -22.72
CA VAL A 178 -17.82 -23.13 -23.74
C VAL A 178 -18.34 -21.70 -23.54
N ILE A 179 -19.65 -21.54 -23.34
CA ILE A 179 -20.27 -20.23 -23.07
C ILE A 179 -19.71 -19.60 -21.80
N LEU A 180 -19.54 -20.40 -20.74
CA LEU A 180 -18.97 -19.95 -19.47
C LEU A 180 -17.53 -19.44 -19.67
N ALA A 181 -16.67 -20.22 -20.33
CA ALA A 181 -15.27 -19.85 -20.57
C ALA A 181 -15.15 -18.58 -21.44
N LEU A 182 -15.92 -18.48 -22.53
CA LEU A 182 -15.93 -17.29 -23.38
C LEU A 182 -16.50 -16.07 -22.65
N GLY A 183 -17.55 -16.26 -21.84
CA GLY A 183 -18.12 -15.23 -20.97
C GLY A 183 -17.11 -14.70 -19.96
N SER A 184 -16.32 -15.59 -19.33
CA SER A 184 -15.25 -15.22 -18.42
C SER A 184 -14.14 -14.42 -19.10
N MET A 185 -13.71 -14.83 -20.30
CA MET A 185 -12.73 -14.07 -21.09
C MET A 185 -13.24 -12.67 -21.45
N HIS A 186 -14.50 -12.56 -21.87
CA HIS A 186 -15.15 -11.28 -22.19
C HIS A 186 -15.31 -10.39 -20.96
N TYR A 187 -15.73 -10.98 -19.83
CA TYR A 187 -15.85 -10.27 -18.55
C TYR A 187 -14.51 -9.66 -18.14
N GLN A 188 -13.43 -10.45 -18.11
CA GLN A 188 -12.11 -9.96 -17.72
C GLN A 188 -11.54 -8.88 -18.67
N ALA A 189 -11.84 -8.96 -19.96
CA ALA A 189 -11.31 -8.01 -20.95
C ALA A 189 -11.98 -6.62 -20.88
N LEU A 190 -13.23 -6.55 -20.44
CA LEU A 190 -14.02 -5.31 -20.42
C LEU A 190 -14.33 -4.81 -19.01
N LYS A 191 -13.94 -5.57 -17.98
CA LYS A 191 -14.17 -5.22 -16.59
C LYS A 191 -13.52 -3.88 -16.28
N GLN A 192 -14.29 -2.99 -15.67
CA GLN A 192 -13.85 -1.71 -15.16
C GLN A 192 -14.32 -1.61 -13.71
N GLU A 193 -13.39 -1.23 -12.84
CA GLU A 193 -13.64 -0.99 -11.43
C GLU A 193 -12.94 0.31 -11.02
N GLY A 194 -13.53 1.00 -10.06
CA GLY A 194 -12.97 2.23 -9.55
C GLY A 194 -13.82 2.83 -8.45
N ASP A 195 -13.48 4.06 -8.10
CA ASP A 195 -14.20 4.82 -7.08
C ASP A 195 -14.59 6.18 -7.65
N LEU A 196 -15.79 6.64 -7.29
CA LEU A 196 -16.32 7.94 -7.65
C LEU A 196 -16.50 8.76 -6.38
N LEU A 197 -15.78 9.87 -6.26
CA LEU A 197 -15.97 10.85 -5.20
C LEU A 197 -17.06 11.83 -5.61
N LEU A 198 -18.09 12.01 -4.79
CA LEU A 198 -19.10 13.04 -4.99
C LEU A 198 -19.07 14.01 -3.82
N LEU A 199 -18.89 15.30 -4.11
CA LEU A 199 -18.89 16.37 -3.11
C LEU A 199 -20.33 16.86 -2.85
N ALA A 200 -20.64 17.18 -1.60
CA ALA A 200 -21.89 17.81 -1.23
C ALA A 200 -21.90 19.29 -1.63
N ALA A 201 -23.08 19.84 -1.94
CA ALA A 201 -23.22 21.28 -2.12
C ALA A 201 -23.16 22.01 -0.78
N SER A 202 -22.71 23.28 -0.80
CA SER A 202 -22.78 24.16 0.38
C SER A 202 -24.22 24.39 0.85
N THR A 203 -25.17 24.41 -0.10
CA THR A 203 -26.59 24.56 0.18
C THR A 203 -27.23 23.18 0.41
N PRO A 204 -27.85 22.93 1.59
CA PRO A 204 -28.50 21.66 1.86
C PRO A 204 -29.61 21.32 0.85
N GLY A 205 -29.57 20.09 0.35
CA GLY A 205 -30.55 19.57 -0.62
C GLY A 205 -30.31 19.98 -2.07
N ALA A 206 -29.38 20.92 -2.33
CA ALA A 206 -28.91 21.19 -3.68
C ALA A 206 -27.95 20.09 -4.14
N PRO A 207 -27.97 19.70 -5.43
CA PRO A 207 -26.96 18.79 -5.97
C PRO A 207 -25.58 19.45 -5.93
N GLY A 208 -24.58 18.70 -5.48
CA GLY A 208 -23.17 19.08 -5.61
C GLY A 208 -22.69 19.09 -7.07
N PRO A 209 -21.40 19.37 -7.30
CA PRO A 209 -20.79 19.34 -8.62
C PRO A 209 -21.09 18.03 -9.35
N ALA A 210 -21.40 18.13 -10.64
CA ALA A 210 -21.70 16.97 -11.47
C ALA A 210 -20.41 16.31 -11.92
N GLU A 211 -20.20 15.07 -11.49
CA GLU A 211 -19.03 14.27 -11.85
C GLU A 211 -19.33 13.40 -13.07
N THR A 212 -18.47 13.50 -14.07
CA THR A 212 -18.53 12.72 -15.32
C THR A 212 -17.42 11.68 -15.41
N THR A 213 -16.57 11.57 -14.39
CA THR A 213 -15.45 10.63 -14.36
C THR A 213 -15.35 9.92 -13.03
N PHE A 214 -14.82 8.71 -13.02
CA PHE A 214 -14.47 7.95 -11.82
C PHE A 214 -12.99 7.57 -11.86
N MET A 215 -12.39 7.31 -10.71
CA MET A 215 -10.97 6.98 -10.58
C MET A 215 -10.76 5.47 -10.73
N ASP A 216 -9.98 5.03 -11.71
CA ASP A 216 -9.69 3.61 -11.96
C ASP A 216 -9.03 2.96 -10.74
N ARG A 217 -9.48 1.78 -10.35
CA ARG A 217 -8.97 1.07 -9.16
C ARG A 217 -7.50 0.67 -9.28
N THR A 218 -7.05 0.38 -10.49
CA THR A 218 -5.80 -0.33 -10.78
C THR A 218 -4.75 0.53 -11.45
N THR A 219 -5.13 1.46 -12.32
CA THR A 219 -4.21 2.24 -13.15
C THR A 219 -3.76 3.50 -12.38
N PRO A 220 -2.50 3.54 -11.91
CA PRO A 220 -1.91 4.78 -11.39
C PRO A 220 -1.78 5.83 -12.50
N ALA A 221 -1.78 7.10 -12.11
CA ALA A 221 -1.54 8.23 -13.00
C ALA A 221 -0.77 9.33 -12.27
N LEU A 222 0.08 10.02 -13.03
CA LEU A 222 0.64 11.30 -12.62
C LEU A 222 -0.31 12.40 -13.07
N TRP A 223 -0.68 13.27 -12.15
CA TRP A 223 -1.46 14.46 -12.40
C TRP A 223 -0.55 15.68 -12.42
N VAL A 224 -0.74 16.54 -13.41
CA VAL A 224 0.09 17.72 -13.67
C VAL A 224 -0.79 18.93 -13.93
N SER A 225 -0.46 20.06 -13.33
CA SER A 225 -1.03 21.37 -13.61
C SER A 225 0.11 22.38 -13.76
N LEU A 226 0.06 23.18 -14.81
CA LEU A 226 1.07 24.21 -15.12
C LEU A 226 0.47 25.58 -14.87
N ASP A 227 1.17 26.43 -14.12
CA ASP A 227 0.80 27.83 -13.85
C ASP A 227 -0.65 28.01 -13.35
N GLY A 228 -1.11 27.08 -12.51
CA GLY A 228 -2.47 27.09 -11.97
C GLY A 228 -3.57 26.68 -12.97
N GLY A 229 -3.19 26.18 -14.15
CA GLY A 229 -4.11 25.63 -15.14
C GLY A 229 -4.84 24.37 -14.67
N PRO A 230 -5.79 23.85 -15.47
CA PRO A 230 -6.54 22.65 -15.11
C PRO A 230 -5.62 21.44 -14.99
N TRP A 231 -5.95 20.57 -14.05
CA TRP A 231 -5.29 19.28 -13.87
C TRP A 231 -5.42 18.40 -15.12
N ARG A 232 -4.29 17.81 -15.53
CA ARG A 232 -4.20 16.81 -16.59
C ARG A 232 -3.60 15.55 -16.00
N SER A 233 -3.98 14.38 -16.52
CA SER A 233 -3.47 13.10 -16.04
C SER A 233 -2.75 12.34 -17.14
N ALA A 234 -1.66 11.68 -16.78
CA ALA A 234 -0.93 10.73 -17.62
C ALA A 234 -0.90 9.37 -16.89
N PRO A 235 -1.45 8.30 -17.47
CA PRO A 235 -1.41 6.97 -16.85
C PRO A 235 0.04 6.47 -16.78
N LEU A 236 0.43 5.94 -15.62
CA LEU A 236 1.75 5.39 -15.36
C LEU A 236 1.77 3.90 -15.75
N ILE A 237 1.77 3.61 -17.04
CA ILE A 237 1.80 2.23 -17.55
C ILE A 237 3.16 1.61 -17.23
N GLY A 238 3.14 0.46 -16.55
CA GLY A 238 4.37 -0.24 -16.13
C GLY A 238 4.92 0.21 -14.78
N LEU A 239 4.22 1.07 -14.03
CA LEU A 239 4.59 1.35 -12.65
C LEU A 239 4.55 0.06 -11.81
N PRO A 240 5.59 -0.24 -11.00
CA PRO A 240 5.56 -1.38 -10.09
C PRO A 240 4.47 -1.23 -9.03
N ARG A 241 4.17 -2.32 -8.29
CA ARG A 241 3.06 -2.35 -7.33
C ARG A 241 3.44 -2.85 -5.94
N TYR A 242 4.33 -3.83 -5.85
CA TYR A 242 4.62 -4.58 -4.63
C TYR A 242 6.05 -4.41 -4.12
N ASN A 243 6.99 -4.07 -4.99
CA ASN A 243 8.40 -3.94 -4.63
C ASN A 243 8.91 -2.51 -4.81
N ASP A 244 9.97 -2.17 -4.08
CA ASP A 244 10.63 -0.86 -4.13
C ASP A 244 11.68 -0.79 -5.25
N TYR A 245 11.81 0.41 -5.84
CA TYR A 245 12.70 0.72 -6.97
C TYR A 245 13.27 2.14 -6.85
N GLY A 246 14.48 2.32 -7.36
CA GLY A 246 15.22 3.59 -7.39
C GLY A 246 15.86 3.92 -6.03
N GLU A 247 16.94 4.67 -6.07
CA GLU A 247 17.59 5.19 -4.86
C GLU A 247 16.75 6.34 -4.27
N PRO A 248 16.56 6.41 -2.94
CA PRO A 248 17.29 5.66 -1.91
C PRO A 248 16.68 4.30 -1.52
N LEU A 249 15.59 3.86 -2.15
CA LEU A 249 14.80 2.73 -1.65
C LEU A 249 15.35 1.35 -2.07
N SER A 250 16.02 1.28 -3.22
CA SER A 250 16.46 0.01 -3.81
C SER A 250 17.43 0.29 -4.95
N ASP A 251 18.45 -0.55 -5.10
CA ASP A 251 19.39 -0.47 -6.23
C ASP A 251 18.74 -0.86 -7.58
N ARG A 252 17.47 -1.29 -7.58
CA ARG A 252 16.74 -1.64 -8.81
C ARG A 252 16.40 -0.37 -9.59
N PRO A 253 16.84 -0.23 -10.84
CA PRO A 253 16.54 0.96 -11.62
C PRO A 253 15.04 1.03 -11.96
N LEU A 254 14.50 2.24 -11.97
CA LEU A 254 13.21 2.57 -12.56
C LEU A 254 13.40 3.79 -13.45
N ALA A 255 12.85 3.72 -14.66
CA ALA A 255 12.79 4.85 -15.57
C ALA A 255 11.54 4.68 -16.43
N LEU A 256 10.49 5.44 -16.10
CA LEU A 256 9.27 5.49 -16.89
C LEU A 256 9.12 6.89 -17.45
N ASP A 257 9.31 6.99 -18.76
CA ASP A 257 9.05 8.21 -19.50
C ASP A 257 7.54 8.45 -19.55
N LEU A 258 7.16 9.70 -19.29
CA LEU A 258 5.75 10.07 -19.31
C LEU A 258 5.33 10.39 -20.74
N PRO A 259 4.17 9.88 -21.20
CA PRO A 259 3.64 10.30 -22.48
C PRO A 259 3.40 11.82 -22.45
N ALA A 260 3.61 12.48 -23.59
CA ALA A 260 3.30 13.90 -23.73
C ALA A 260 1.86 14.17 -23.26
N LEU A 261 1.69 15.12 -22.35
CA LEU A 261 0.39 15.43 -21.78
C LEU A 261 -0.56 15.89 -22.89
N PRO A 262 -1.70 15.20 -23.13
CA PRO A 262 -2.62 15.55 -24.21
C PRO A 262 -3.08 17.02 -24.08
N GLY A 263 -2.98 17.79 -25.16
CA GLY A 263 -3.37 19.20 -25.19
C GLY A 263 -2.39 20.16 -24.52
N ALA A 264 -1.23 19.68 -24.04
CA ALA A 264 -0.03 20.50 -24.02
C ALA A 264 0.52 20.38 -25.44
N GLY A 265 0.61 21.48 -26.19
CA GLY A 265 1.24 21.43 -27.50
C GLY A 265 2.62 20.75 -27.42
N PRO A 266 3.13 20.19 -28.53
CA PRO A 266 4.39 19.43 -28.55
C PRO A 266 5.60 20.20 -27.96
N ASP A 267 5.50 21.52 -27.80
CA ASP A 267 6.52 22.43 -27.27
C ASP A 267 6.12 23.23 -26.01
N ALA A 268 4.99 22.96 -25.34
CA ALA A 268 4.41 23.92 -24.38
C ALA A 268 5.17 24.15 -23.05
N ALA A 269 6.42 23.70 -22.89
CA ALA A 269 7.24 24.14 -21.77
C ALA A 269 8.75 23.86 -21.83
N GLY A 270 9.28 22.98 -22.67
CA GLY A 270 10.66 22.50 -22.48
C GLY A 270 10.89 21.78 -21.12
N VAL A 271 9.80 21.35 -20.47
CA VAL A 271 9.81 20.57 -19.23
C VAL A 271 9.54 19.12 -19.58
N THR A 272 10.48 18.24 -19.24
CA THR A 272 10.32 16.79 -19.33
C THR A 272 10.15 16.22 -17.93
N MET A 273 9.42 15.12 -17.82
CA MET A 273 9.14 14.47 -16.55
C MET A 273 9.35 12.97 -16.72
N ARG A 274 9.98 12.33 -15.74
CA ARG A 274 10.27 10.90 -15.72
C ARG A 274 10.09 10.35 -14.31
N VAL A 275 9.46 9.18 -14.18
CA VAL A 275 9.42 8.48 -12.88
C VAL A 275 10.70 7.68 -12.74
N ILE A 276 11.51 8.01 -11.74
CA ILE A 276 12.83 7.40 -11.49
C ILE A 276 12.89 6.54 -10.23
N GLY A 277 11.87 6.61 -9.38
CA GLY A 277 11.79 5.84 -8.14
C GLY A 277 10.35 5.52 -7.76
N PHE A 278 10.16 4.42 -7.03
CA PHE A 278 8.88 3.96 -6.54
C PHE A 278 9.05 3.24 -5.21
N GLY A 279 8.34 3.72 -4.18
CA GLY A 279 8.19 3.02 -2.92
C GLY A 279 6.82 2.39 -2.83
N ALA A 280 6.74 1.06 -2.71
CA ALA A 280 5.48 0.33 -2.67
C ALA A 280 4.72 0.54 -1.36
N TYR A 281 5.46 0.67 -0.26
CA TYR A 281 4.91 0.90 1.08
C TYR A 281 5.89 1.74 1.91
N VAL A 282 5.74 3.06 1.82
CA VAL A 282 6.65 4.04 2.41
C VAL A 282 5.91 5.08 3.24
N GLU A 283 6.63 5.67 4.19
CA GLU A 283 6.26 6.93 4.82
C GLU A 283 7.19 8.02 4.33
N LEU A 284 6.65 9.20 4.01
CA LEU A 284 7.48 10.35 3.68
C LEU A 284 7.97 10.96 4.99
N ALA A 285 9.25 10.79 5.26
CA ALA A 285 9.92 11.46 6.35
C ALA A 285 10.57 12.74 5.82
N GLN A 286 10.58 13.77 6.65
CA GLN A 286 11.38 14.95 6.37
C GLN A 286 12.86 14.56 6.47
N SER A 287 13.57 14.78 5.38
CA SER A 287 15.02 14.61 5.26
C SER A 287 15.63 15.92 4.84
N TRP A 288 16.95 16.03 4.97
CA TRP A 288 17.69 17.16 4.47
C TRP A 288 18.56 16.68 3.32
N ALA A 289 18.65 17.48 2.26
CA ALA A 289 19.61 17.28 1.18
C ALA A 289 20.36 18.60 0.90
N PRO A 290 21.58 18.52 0.33
CA PRO A 290 22.26 19.72 -0.16
C PRO A 290 21.38 20.44 -1.18
N SER A 291 21.28 21.76 -1.06
CA SER A 291 20.49 22.54 -2.01
C SER A 291 21.24 22.70 -3.32
N GLU A 292 20.67 22.20 -4.42
CA GLU A 292 21.23 22.39 -5.77
C GLU A 292 21.17 23.86 -6.22
N THR A 293 20.22 24.62 -5.70
CA THR A 293 20.04 26.05 -6.04
C THR A 293 20.88 26.98 -5.17
N GLY A 294 21.53 26.46 -4.12
CA GLY A 294 22.13 27.26 -3.06
C GLY A 294 21.11 27.94 -2.15
N ALA A 295 19.81 27.85 -2.43
CA ALA A 295 18.76 28.36 -1.56
C ALA A 295 18.49 27.36 -0.43
N GLY A 296 18.64 27.79 0.82
CA GLY A 296 18.49 26.92 1.98
C GLY A 296 19.21 27.50 3.18
N ALA A 297 19.12 26.81 4.30
CA ALA A 297 19.89 27.15 5.49
C ALA A 297 21.13 26.26 5.58
N PRO A 298 22.26 26.74 6.10
CA PRO A 298 23.42 25.88 6.29
C PRO A 298 23.07 24.74 7.24
N MET A 299 23.68 23.58 7.04
CA MET A 299 23.45 22.39 7.86
C MET A 299 24.76 21.72 8.23
N LEU A 300 24.80 21.13 9.42
CA LEU A 300 25.93 20.34 9.90
C LEU A 300 25.52 18.87 9.99
N ASP A 301 26.33 18.00 9.39
CA ASP A 301 26.34 16.57 9.71
C ASP A 301 27.46 16.33 10.74
N LEU A 302 27.09 15.84 11.92
CA LEU A 302 28.00 15.62 13.03
C LEU A 302 27.90 14.18 13.54
N THR A 303 29.04 13.59 13.89
CA THR A 303 29.09 12.33 14.63
C THR A 303 29.60 12.59 16.04
N LEU A 304 28.80 12.23 17.04
CA LEU A 304 29.26 12.18 18.42
C LEU A 304 30.11 10.92 18.60
N LEU A 305 31.32 11.10 19.11
CA LEU A 305 32.30 10.03 19.33
C LEU A 305 32.45 9.78 20.83
N SER A 306 32.34 8.53 21.26
CA SER A 306 32.48 8.11 22.67
C SER A 306 33.56 7.05 22.86
N ARG A 307 34.32 7.20 23.97
CA ARG A 307 35.29 6.21 24.46
C ARG A 307 34.84 5.49 25.74
N LEU A 308 33.65 5.79 26.27
CA LEU A 308 33.19 5.27 27.57
C LEU A 308 33.23 3.73 27.67
N ASP A 309 32.88 3.03 26.59
CA ASP A 309 32.81 1.56 26.55
C ASP A 309 33.99 0.91 25.80
N ARG A 310 35.08 1.66 25.58
CA ARG A 310 36.22 1.23 24.76
C ARG A 310 37.47 1.02 25.60
N ALA A 311 38.26 0.01 25.26
CA ALA A 311 39.54 -0.21 25.91
C ALA A 311 40.50 0.98 25.65
N PRO A 312 41.41 1.31 26.59
CA PRO A 312 42.42 2.35 26.36
C PRO A 312 43.21 2.09 25.08
N GLY A 313 43.19 3.04 24.15
CA GLY A 313 43.88 2.95 22.85
C GLY A 313 43.00 2.56 21.66
N GLU A 314 41.76 2.10 21.88
CA GLU A 314 40.81 1.91 20.78
C GLU A 314 40.28 3.26 20.24
N PRO A 315 40.03 3.37 18.92
CA PRO A 315 39.40 4.56 18.36
C PRO A 315 38.00 4.74 18.97
N PRO A 316 37.55 6.00 19.17
CA PRO A 316 36.21 6.24 19.68
C PRO A 316 35.16 5.71 18.69
N ALA A 317 34.05 5.20 19.23
CA ALA A 317 32.93 4.72 18.43
C ALA A 317 31.89 5.82 18.22
N ALA A 318 31.17 5.77 17.10
CA ALA A 318 30.01 6.63 16.87
C ALA A 318 28.92 6.31 17.89
N ALA A 319 28.58 7.29 18.72
CA ALA A 319 27.51 7.22 19.71
C ALA A 319 26.19 7.79 19.18
N ALA A 320 26.25 8.80 18.31
CA ALA A 320 25.09 9.39 17.64
C ALA A 320 25.49 10.09 16.35
N GLU A 321 24.61 10.07 15.35
CA GLU A 321 24.70 10.90 14.14
C GLU A 321 23.65 12.01 14.24
N LEU A 322 24.05 13.26 14.01
CA LEU A 322 23.24 14.44 14.21
C LEU A 322 23.22 15.27 12.92
N ARG A 323 22.05 15.78 12.55
CA ARG A 323 21.88 16.70 11.42
C ARG A 323 21.23 17.97 11.90
N LEU A 324 21.98 19.06 11.93
CA LEU A 324 21.57 20.33 12.56
C LEU A 324 21.48 21.43 11.49
N PRO A 325 20.30 21.72 10.94
CA PRO A 325 20.07 22.83 10.01
C PRO A 325 19.91 24.15 10.79
N ALA A 326 20.78 25.15 10.55
CA ALA A 326 20.75 26.42 11.30
C ALA A 326 19.39 27.15 11.21
N GLY A 327 18.73 27.04 10.06
CA GLY A 327 17.48 27.76 9.76
C GLY A 327 16.23 27.12 10.32
N SER A 328 16.30 25.94 10.96
CA SER A 328 15.16 25.32 11.66
C SER A 328 15.35 25.50 13.16
N PRO A 329 14.60 26.41 13.83
CA PRO A 329 14.75 26.61 15.27
C PRO A 329 14.64 25.33 16.09
N THR A 330 13.77 24.40 15.69
CA THR A 330 13.56 23.11 16.36
C THR A 330 14.68 22.11 16.05
N ASP A 331 15.11 22.00 14.79
CA ASP A 331 16.06 20.97 14.36
C ASP A 331 17.53 21.40 14.51
N ARG A 332 17.81 22.69 14.73
CA ARG A 332 19.19 23.19 14.91
C ARG A 332 19.83 22.79 16.24
N VAL A 333 19.10 22.11 17.12
CA VAL A 333 19.57 21.71 18.46
C VAL A 333 19.37 20.21 18.68
N ALA A 334 20.43 19.54 19.13
CA ALA A 334 20.37 18.18 19.66
C ALA A 334 20.63 18.19 21.17
N ARG A 335 19.73 17.59 21.94
CA ARG A 335 19.90 17.34 23.38
C ARG A 335 20.11 15.84 23.60
N LEU A 336 21.23 15.47 24.21
CA LEU A 336 21.65 14.09 24.42
C LEU A 336 21.67 13.78 25.92
N ALA A 337 20.67 13.01 26.36
CA ALA A 337 20.51 12.54 27.74
C ALA A 337 20.61 13.65 28.83
N GLY A 338 20.28 14.90 28.49
CA GLY A 338 20.36 16.05 29.41
C GLY A 338 21.77 16.43 29.88
N ALA A 339 22.82 15.81 29.31
CA ALA A 339 24.21 16.06 29.68
C ALA A 339 24.96 16.88 28.63
N LEU A 340 24.49 16.84 27.38
CA LEU A 340 25.12 17.50 26.24
C LEU A 340 24.05 18.13 25.35
N THR A 341 24.21 19.43 25.08
CA THR A 341 23.45 20.16 24.06
C THR A 341 24.39 20.61 22.96
N ILE A 342 24.05 20.29 21.71
CA ILE A 342 24.76 20.76 20.53
C ILE A 342 23.81 21.64 19.71
N GLU A 343 24.22 22.85 19.41
CA GLU A 343 23.44 23.84 18.65
C GLU A 343 24.22 24.30 17.41
N HIS A 344 23.56 24.29 16.25
CA HIS A 344 24.04 24.99 15.06
C HIS A 344 23.55 26.44 15.10
N VAL A 345 24.47 27.35 15.40
CA VAL A 345 24.16 28.78 15.52
C VAL A 345 24.14 29.43 14.13
N PRO A 346 23.06 30.14 13.76
CA PRO A 346 22.98 30.81 12.46
C PRO A 346 24.04 31.91 12.28
N PRO A 347 24.45 32.20 11.04
CA PRO A 347 25.21 33.41 10.74
C PRO A 347 24.46 34.66 11.22
N GLY A 348 25.14 35.55 11.93
CA GLY A 348 24.56 36.80 12.45
C GLY A 348 23.79 36.68 13.77
N ASP A 349 23.74 35.50 14.41
CA ASP A 349 23.15 35.36 15.74
C ASP A 349 23.84 36.29 16.75
N PRO A 350 23.10 37.20 17.43
CA PRO A 350 23.68 38.20 18.32
C PRO A 350 24.34 37.59 19.56
N ARG A 351 24.07 36.31 19.88
CA ARG A 351 24.68 35.61 21.00
C ARG A 351 26.10 35.18 20.72
N TRP A 352 26.51 34.98 19.47
CA TRP A 352 27.83 34.39 19.16
C TRP A 352 29.02 35.07 19.85
N PRO A 353 29.09 36.42 19.93
CA PRO A 353 30.20 37.10 20.60
C PRO A 353 30.22 36.93 22.13
N ILE A 354 29.15 36.41 22.74
CA ILE A 354 29.01 36.30 24.19
C ILE A 354 29.08 34.86 24.72
N LEU A 355 29.01 33.85 23.84
CA LEU A 355 29.00 32.43 24.23
C LEU A 355 30.29 31.98 24.92
N ASP A 356 31.40 32.66 24.67
CA ASP A 356 32.72 32.39 25.26
C ASP A 356 33.08 33.32 26.42
N LEU A 357 32.16 34.21 26.85
CA LEU A 357 32.44 35.07 27.99
C LEU A 357 32.72 34.23 29.24
N PRO A 358 33.81 34.57 29.98
CA PRO A 358 34.07 33.98 31.28
C PRO A 358 32.94 34.37 32.24
N VAL A 359 32.51 33.43 33.07
CA VAL A 359 31.47 33.66 34.07
C VAL A 359 32.12 33.81 35.44
N ASP A 360 31.83 34.91 36.11
CA ASP A 360 32.21 35.12 37.50
C ASP A 360 31.26 34.34 38.41
N GLY A 361 31.81 33.45 39.26
CA GLY A 361 31.09 32.80 40.36
C GLY A 361 30.56 31.38 40.10
N PRO A 362 30.23 30.63 41.17
CA PRO A 362 29.58 29.32 41.07
C PRO A 362 28.10 29.48 40.74
N GLY A 363 27.51 28.50 40.05
CA GLY A 363 26.07 28.46 39.75
C GLY A 363 25.75 27.76 38.42
N ASP A 364 24.55 27.20 38.32
CA ASP A 364 24.09 26.44 37.14
C ASP A 364 23.62 27.33 35.99
N TRP A 365 23.51 28.63 36.23
CA TRP A 365 23.06 29.63 35.28
C TRP A 365 23.97 30.84 35.29
N ALA A 366 24.03 31.55 34.16
CA ALA A 366 24.67 32.84 34.08
C ALA A 366 23.84 33.80 33.22
N LEU A 367 23.86 35.07 33.60
CA LEU A 367 23.32 36.16 32.80
C LEU A 367 24.47 36.95 32.20
N ALA A 368 24.50 37.02 30.87
CA ALA A 368 25.27 38.01 30.16
C ALA A 368 24.43 39.30 30.10
N VAL A 369 24.95 40.40 30.64
CA VAL A 369 24.30 41.71 30.65
C VAL A 369 25.20 42.74 29.99
N ARG A 370 24.60 43.68 29.26
CA ARG A 370 25.26 44.81 28.61
C ARG A 370 24.36 46.03 28.68
N GLN A 371 24.91 47.11 29.19
CA GLN A 371 24.26 48.42 29.17
C GLN A 371 24.20 49.02 27.77
N PRO A 372 23.31 50.02 27.54
CA PRO A 372 23.41 50.86 26.36
C PRO A 372 24.83 51.43 26.22
N GLY A 373 25.55 51.03 25.16
CA GLY A 373 26.94 51.44 24.90
C GLY A 373 28.03 50.76 25.73
N GLY A 374 27.68 49.84 26.65
CA GLY A 374 28.64 49.13 27.50
C GLY A 374 29.25 47.87 26.87
N VAL A 375 30.15 47.22 27.61
CA VAL A 375 30.72 45.90 27.26
C VAL A 375 29.89 44.80 27.94
N TRP A 376 29.79 43.62 27.31
CA TRP A 376 29.12 42.48 27.92
C TRP A 376 29.91 41.95 29.13
N ARG A 377 29.18 41.61 30.20
CA ARG A 377 29.70 40.88 31.36
C ARG A 377 28.79 39.69 31.66
N ALA A 378 29.36 38.52 31.96
CA ALA A 378 28.58 37.34 32.37
C ALA A 378 28.79 37.07 33.87
N VAL A 379 27.69 36.95 34.62
CA VAL A 379 27.70 36.71 36.06
C VAL A 379 26.86 35.48 36.37
N ALA A 380 27.34 34.61 37.27
CA ALA A 380 26.56 33.48 37.75
C ALA A 380 25.33 33.96 38.52
N VAL A 381 24.18 33.32 38.31
CA VAL A 381 22.91 33.75 38.92
C VAL A 381 22.07 32.57 39.40
N GLU A 382 21.22 32.86 40.38
CA GLU A 382 20.17 31.98 40.91
C GLU A 382 18.87 32.80 41.02
N PRO A 383 17.68 32.17 41.18
CA PRO A 383 16.46 32.93 41.43
C PRO A 383 16.59 33.80 42.69
N GLY A 384 16.20 35.08 42.57
CA GLY A 384 16.39 36.12 43.58
C GLY A 384 17.73 36.86 43.50
N ALA A 385 18.66 36.45 42.62
CA ALA A 385 19.92 37.17 42.43
C ALA A 385 19.68 38.53 41.75
N THR A 386 20.45 39.53 42.17
CA THR A 386 20.42 40.88 41.60
C THR A 386 21.77 41.20 40.99
N VAL A 387 21.77 41.60 39.72
CA VAL A 387 22.97 41.95 38.94
C VAL A 387 22.92 43.44 38.60
N GLU A 388 23.92 44.18 39.07
CA GLU A 388 24.13 45.57 38.68
C GLU A 388 24.74 45.63 37.28
N ALA A 389 24.04 46.28 36.36
CA ALA A 389 24.51 46.56 35.01
C ALA A 389 24.48 48.07 34.82
N GLY A 390 25.41 48.77 35.48
CA GLY A 390 25.53 50.25 35.60
C GLY A 390 24.22 50.94 35.99
N ALA A 391 23.66 51.81 35.15
CA ALA A 391 22.39 52.52 35.34
C ALA A 391 21.10 51.67 35.27
N MET A 392 21.21 50.36 35.49
CA MET A 392 20.04 49.49 35.64
C MET A 392 20.40 48.30 36.54
N THR A 393 19.40 47.84 37.26
CA THR A 393 19.50 46.66 38.11
C THR A 393 18.64 45.54 37.51
N VAL A 394 19.20 44.33 37.40
CA VAL A 394 18.50 43.15 36.86
C VAL A 394 18.31 42.12 37.97
N GLU A 395 17.07 41.89 38.39
CA GLU A 395 16.69 40.87 39.37
C GLU A 395 16.18 39.61 38.64
N VAL A 396 16.70 38.44 39.01
CA VAL A 396 16.27 37.16 38.43
C VAL A 396 15.04 36.65 39.17
N LEU A 397 13.89 36.64 38.51
CA LEU A 397 12.65 36.15 39.13
C LEU A 397 12.53 34.63 39.03
N ALA A 398 12.83 34.08 37.86
CA ALA A 398 12.75 32.65 37.61
C ALA A 398 13.73 32.20 36.52
N LEU A 399 14.13 30.94 36.59
CA LEU A 399 14.99 30.27 35.62
C LEU A 399 14.32 28.93 35.26
N HIS A 400 14.17 28.69 33.97
CA HIS A 400 13.52 27.49 33.44
C HIS A 400 14.43 26.78 32.44
N ALA A 401 14.65 25.48 32.62
CA ALA A 401 15.40 24.63 31.69
C ALA A 401 14.68 24.39 30.34
N SER A 402 13.39 24.73 30.28
CA SER A 402 12.56 24.70 29.07
C SER A 402 11.57 25.85 29.09
N ALA A 403 11.01 26.19 27.93
CA ALA A 403 10.01 27.25 27.87
C ALA A 403 8.79 26.86 28.71
N PRO A 404 8.32 27.70 29.64
CA PRO A 404 7.19 27.37 30.52
C PRO A 404 5.85 27.29 29.76
N MET A 405 5.83 27.80 28.51
CA MET A 405 4.71 27.67 27.58
C MET A 405 5.23 27.22 26.21
N PRO A 406 4.48 26.40 25.46
CA PRO A 406 4.84 26.04 24.09
C PRO A 406 5.02 27.29 23.22
N ILE A 407 6.14 27.36 22.49
CA ILE A 407 6.38 28.44 21.54
C ILE A 407 5.46 28.23 20.33
N ILE A 408 4.48 29.11 20.16
CA ILE A 408 3.52 29.09 19.05
C ILE A 408 3.82 30.14 17.97
N THR A 409 4.89 30.91 18.15
CA THR A 409 5.31 31.97 17.23
C THR A 409 5.61 31.38 15.85
N PRO A 410 5.07 31.95 14.75
CA PRO A 410 5.43 31.59 13.38
C PRO A 410 6.93 31.49 13.15
N GLY A 411 7.39 30.32 12.69
CA GLY A 411 8.80 30.01 12.47
C GLY A 411 9.48 29.27 13.63
N TYR A 412 8.93 29.34 14.84
CA TYR A 412 9.50 28.74 16.06
C TYR A 412 8.56 27.70 16.68
N GLN A 413 7.53 27.26 15.96
CA GLN A 413 6.57 26.33 16.52
C GLN A 413 7.20 24.99 16.91
N GLY A 414 6.99 24.60 18.16
CA GLY A 414 7.56 23.38 18.72
C GLY A 414 9.05 23.47 19.07
N ALA A 415 9.68 24.62 18.87
CA ALA A 415 11.02 24.88 19.37
C ALA A 415 11.02 24.96 20.91
N ASP A 416 12.16 24.64 21.52
CA ASP A 416 12.33 24.74 22.97
C ASP A 416 13.64 25.47 23.32
N SER A 417 13.59 26.25 24.39
CA SER A 417 14.68 27.09 24.88
C SER A 417 14.61 27.18 26.39
N GLU A 418 15.78 27.29 27.01
CA GLU A 418 15.89 27.75 28.39
C GLU A 418 15.39 29.20 28.47
N VAL A 419 14.72 29.57 29.56
CA VAL A 419 14.10 30.89 29.74
C VAL A 419 14.44 31.47 31.10
N ALA A 420 14.83 32.75 31.13
CA ALA A 420 14.93 33.53 32.34
C ALA A 420 13.82 34.57 32.37
N VAL A 421 13.14 34.69 33.51
CA VAL A 421 12.19 35.77 33.79
C VAL A 421 12.89 36.74 34.71
N LEU A 422 13.04 37.98 34.27
CA LEU A 422 13.86 39.01 34.92
C LEU A 422 13.00 40.22 35.25
N ARG A 423 13.29 40.93 36.32
CA ARG A 423 12.78 42.29 36.56
C ARG A 423 13.91 43.27 36.28
N ILE A 424 13.70 44.14 35.31
CA ILE A 424 14.66 45.17 34.93
C ILE A 424 14.18 46.49 35.52
N THR A 425 15.03 47.08 36.37
CA THR A 425 14.81 48.38 37.00
C THR A 425 15.81 49.37 36.42
N PRO A 426 15.45 50.17 35.42
CA PRO A 426 16.32 51.24 34.92
C PRO A 426 16.41 52.39 35.92
N ASP A 427 17.52 53.15 35.93
CA ASP A 427 17.67 54.36 36.75
C ASP A 427 16.60 55.43 36.43
N THR A 428 16.14 55.44 35.18
CA THR A 428 15.10 56.33 34.69
C THR A 428 14.02 55.53 33.97
N GLY A 429 12.84 55.41 34.56
CA GLY A 429 11.70 54.69 33.99
C GLY A 429 10.99 53.81 35.01
N GLU A 430 9.91 53.16 34.58
CA GLU A 430 9.22 52.16 35.40
C GLU A 430 9.89 50.78 35.23
N PRO A 431 10.01 49.99 36.31
CA PRO A 431 10.47 48.61 36.21
C PRO A 431 9.54 47.78 35.33
N PHE A 432 10.10 46.81 34.62
CA PHE A 432 9.34 45.89 33.77
C PHE A 432 9.89 44.46 33.89
N GLU A 433 9.09 43.47 33.54
CA GLU A 433 9.54 42.09 33.46
C GLU A 433 10.05 41.79 32.06
N ARG A 434 11.22 41.15 31.94
CA ARG A 434 11.75 40.66 30.67
C ARG A 434 11.82 39.14 30.67
N TRP A 435 11.28 38.52 29.64
CA TRP A 435 11.43 37.10 29.35
C TRP A 435 12.56 36.94 28.34
N VAL A 436 13.63 36.27 28.74
CA VAL A 436 14.86 36.07 27.94
C VAL A 436 14.96 34.60 27.54
N TYR A 437 14.87 34.31 26.25
CA TYR A 437 15.02 32.98 25.67
C TYR A 437 16.49 32.76 25.28
N ALA A 438 17.16 31.82 25.95
CA ALA A 438 18.58 31.54 25.74
C ALA A 438 18.94 31.25 24.27
N ARG A 439 18.02 30.66 23.50
CA ARG A 439 18.26 30.23 22.11
C ARG A 439 17.69 31.13 21.05
N TYR A 440 16.65 31.88 21.39
CA TYR A 440 15.85 32.66 20.45
C TYR A 440 15.69 34.09 20.99
N PRO A 441 16.77 34.90 21.05
CA PRO A 441 16.70 36.25 21.61
C PRO A 441 15.71 37.17 20.86
N GLU A 442 15.37 36.83 19.61
CA GLU A 442 14.29 37.47 18.84
C GLU A 442 12.88 37.26 19.42
N LEU A 443 12.70 36.28 20.32
CA LEU A 443 11.45 36.01 21.05
C LEU A 443 11.41 36.71 22.41
N ASP A 444 12.46 37.45 22.79
CA ASP A 444 12.50 38.15 24.06
C ASP A 444 11.40 39.21 24.14
N GLN A 445 10.75 39.29 25.30
CA GLN A 445 9.57 40.14 25.51
C GLN A 445 9.71 40.95 26.79
N ASP A 446 9.37 42.24 26.69
CA ASP A 446 9.20 43.15 27.81
C ASP A 446 7.71 43.22 28.19
N ILE A 447 7.43 43.11 29.48
CA ILE A 447 6.09 43.10 30.06
C ILE A 447 5.98 44.24 31.05
N HIS A 448 5.17 45.25 30.72
CA HIS A 448 4.99 46.48 31.52
C HIS A 448 3.75 46.41 32.44
N GLY A 449 3.40 45.21 32.89
CA GLY A 449 2.21 44.95 33.71
C GLY A 449 1.09 44.23 32.95
N VAL A 450 -0.13 44.34 33.47
CA VAL A 450 -1.32 43.66 32.94
C VAL A 450 -2.31 44.70 32.44
N GLY A 451 -2.70 44.60 31.17
CA GLY A 451 -3.70 45.46 30.55
C GLY A 451 -5.09 45.27 31.16
N GLY A 452 -6.02 46.17 30.84
CA GLY A 452 -7.39 46.14 31.37
C GLY A 452 -8.22 44.90 31.00
N ASP A 453 -7.76 44.10 30.03
CA ASP A 453 -8.36 42.83 29.62
C ASP A 453 -7.76 41.61 30.34
N GLY A 454 -6.86 41.84 31.31
CA GLY A 454 -6.17 40.80 32.07
C GLY A 454 -5.00 40.15 31.33
N ARG A 455 -4.66 40.61 30.12
CA ARG A 455 -3.49 40.11 29.38
C ARG A 455 -2.24 40.94 29.71
N PRO A 456 -1.05 40.31 29.76
CA PRO A 456 0.19 41.07 29.96
C PRO A 456 0.40 42.07 28.81
N ASP A 457 0.79 43.32 29.11
CA ASP A 457 1.19 44.30 28.09
C ASP A 457 2.59 43.95 27.57
N ARG A 458 2.61 43.14 26.50
CA ARG A 458 3.84 42.59 25.90
C ARG A 458 4.35 43.49 24.79
N ARG A 459 5.66 43.78 24.81
CA ARG A 459 6.38 44.51 23.78
C ARG A 459 7.65 43.74 23.37
N PRO A 460 8.16 43.92 22.14
CA PRO A 460 9.48 43.41 21.78
C PRO A 460 10.53 43.96 22.75
N ALA A 461 11.46 43.11 23.20
CA ALA A 461 12.50 43.53 24.11
C ALA A 461 13.32 44.73 23.59
N ASP A 462 13.51 45.76 24.42
CA ASP A 462 14.41 46.87 24.10
C ASP A 462 15.84 46.36 23.89
N ARG A 463 16.32 46.48 22.64
CA ARG A 463 17.64 46.04 22.18
C ARG A 463 18.79 46.90 22.71
N ALA A 464 18.51 48.09 23.25
CA ALA A 464 19.52 48.90 23.94
C ALA A 464 20.01 48.21 25.21
N ILE A 465 19.13 47.45 25.87
CA ILE A 465 19.41 46.64 27.04
C ILE A 465 19.79 45.23 26.57
N GLY A 466 21.09 44.92 26.55
CA GLY A 466 21.57 43.60 26.17
C GLY A 466 21.44 42.65 27.36
N VAL A 467 20.61 41.62 27.24
CA VAL A 467 20.52 40.56 28.24
C VAL A 467 20.43 39.23 27.52
N ALA A 468 21.21 38.24 27.97
CA ALA A 468 21.18 36.90 27.42
C ALA A 468 21.43 35.86 28.52
N LEU A 469 20.68 34.76 28.45
CA LEU A 469 20.83 33.63 29.37
C LEU A 469 21.88 32.65 28.84
N LEU A 470 22.83 32.27 29.68
CA LEU A 470 23.88 31.29 29.40
C LEU A 470 23.74 30.11 30.40
N PRO A 471 23.14 28.98 29.99
CA PRO A 471 23.05 27.80 30.84
C PRO A 471 24.44 27.23 31.17
N ARG A 472 24.62 26.65 32.36
CA ARG A 472 25.88 26.03 32.84
C ARG A 472 25.71 24.65 33.45
N GLU A 473 24.47 24.16 33.55
CA GLU A 473 24.15 22.85 34.13
C GLU A 473 24.74 21.66 33.34
N GLN A 474 24.89 21.83 32.03
CA GLN A 474 25.32 20.78 31.10
C GLN A 474 26.42 21.27 30.16
N LEU A 475 26.99 20.35 29.38
CA LEU A 475 27.96 20.67 28.34
C LEU A 475 27.22 21.25 27.13
N HIS A 476 27.56 22.48 26.74
CA HIS A 476 27.00 23.12 25.55
C HIS A 476 28.06 23.25 24.46
N VAL A 477 27.70 22.88 23.24
CA VAL A 477 28.54 23.02 22.06
C VAL A 477 27.78 23.85 21.04
N TYR A 478 28.29 25.02 20.73
CA TYR A 478 27.73 25.91 19.73
C TYR A 478 28.63 25.86 18.52
N VAL A 479 28.11 25.51 17.34
CA VAL A 479 28.88 25.43 16.10
C VAL A 479 28.35 26.47 15.13
N ARG A 480 29.23 27.23 14.47
CA ARG A 480 28.88 28.23 13.46
C ARG A 480 29.95 28.27 12.38
N GLY A 481 29.64 27.72 11.22
CA GLY A 481 30.57 27.67 10.09
C GLY A 481 31.83 26.90 10.44
N ASP A 482 32.95 27.60 10.49
CA ASP A 482 34.31 27.11 10.73
C ASP A 482 34.78 27.27 12.18
N GLU A 483 33.88 27.59 13.12
CA GLU A 483 34.21 27.82 14.52
C GLU A 483 33.17 27.17 15.44
N ALA A 484 33.63 26.68 16.60
CA ALA A 484 32.75 26.24 17.67
C ALA A 484 33.16 26.83 19.03
N VAL A 485 32.15 27.05 19.88
CA VAL A 485 32.32 27.38 21.29
C VAL A 485 31.89 26.18 22.12
N VAL A 486 32.85 25.57 22.81
CA VAL A 486 32.59 24.49 23.77
C VAL A 486 32.54 25.09 25.17
N ARG A 487 31.37 25.05 25.81
CA ARG A 487 31.11 25.60 27.14
C ARG A 487 30.82 24.46 28.11
N ARG A 488 31.74 24.23 29.04
CA ARG A 488 31.70 23.12 30.00
C ARG A 488 30.86 23.50 31.23
N ALA A 489 30.34 22.48 31.91
CA ALA A 489 29.73 22.66 33.21
C ALA A 489 30.69 23.44 34.14
N GLY A 490 30.19 24.44 34.86
CA GLY A 490 31.01 25.36 35.64
C GLY A 490 31.53 26.60 34.89
N GLY A 491 31.17 26.80 33.62
CA GLY A 491 31.26 28.11 32.94
C GLY A 491 32.55 28.40 32.18
N SER A 492 33.53 27.48 32.14
CA SER A 492 34.68 27.62 31.23
C SER A 492 34.21 27.45 29.78
N ALA A 493 34.61 28.35 28.90
CA ALA A 493 34.33 28.26 27.47
C ALA A 493 35.62 28.30 26.66
N THR A 494 35.67 27.54 25.58
CA THR A 494 36.81 27.51 24.65
C THR A 494 36.30 27.60 23.23
N ARG A 495 36.83 28.57 22.46
CA ARG A 495 36.67 28.64 21.00
C ARG A 495 37.65 27.66 20.35
N GLN A 496 37.17 26.90 19.37
CA GLN A 496 37.96 25.96 18.60
C GLN A 496 37.62 26.13 17.11
N PRO A 497 38.61 26.08 16.21
CA PRO A 497 38.33 25.99 14.78
C PRO A 497 37.66 24.65 14.47
N VAL A 498 36.80 24.65 13.46
CA VAL A 498 36.06 23.47 12.99
C VAL A 498 36.30 23.32 11.50
N GLU A 499 36.84 22.17 11.11
CA GLU A 499 37.04 21.79 9.72
C GLU A 499 36.32 20.47 9.43
N GLU A 500 35.92 20.25 8.18
CA GLU A 500 35.30 18.99 7.78
C GLU A 500 36.29 17.82 8.01
N GLY A 501 35.82 16.78 8.70
CA GLY A 501 36.63 15.65 9.17
C GLY A 501 37.35 15.88 10.50
N ALA A 502 37.45 17.12 10.99
CA ALA A 502 38.10 17.42 12.26
C ALA A 502 37.25 16.97 13.45
N THR A 503 37.94 16.62 14.54
CA THR A 503 37.33 16.18 15.80
C THR A 503 37.54 17.24 16.86
N LEU A 504 36.47 17.67 17.51
CA LEU A 504 36.45 18.60 18.63
C LEU A 504 36.40 17.83 19.94
N ASP A 505 37.42 18.03 20.77
CA ASP A 505 37.45 17.45 22.12
C ASP A 505 36.49 18.22 23.03
N LEU A 506 35.40 17.56 23.44
CA LEU A 506 34.41 18.13 24.32
C LEU A 506 34.78 17.86 25.78
N ALA A 507 35.10 16.60 26.08
CA ALA A 507 35.51 16.08 27.39
C ALA A 507 36.48 14.87 27.20
N PRO A 508 37.19 14.38 28.23
CA PRO A 508 38.21 13.33 28.08
C PRO A 508 37.81 12.05 27.33
N MET A 509 36.51 11.73 27.28
CA MET A 509 35.98 10.53 26.61
C MET A 509 34.91 10.84 25.55
N ILE A 510 34.64 12.11 25.27
CA ILE A 510 33.58 12.53 24.36
C ILE A 510 34.16 13.57 23.41
N ALA A 511 34.03 13.29 22.12
CA ALA A 511 34.43 14.21 21.07
C ALA A 511 33.31 14.35 20.03
N LEU A 512 33.36 15.42 19.25
CA LEU A 512 32.40 15.68 18.18
C LEU A 512 33.16 15.79 16.87
N ARG A 513 32.84 14.95 15.89
CA ARG A 513 33.42 15.06 14.54
C ARG A 513 32.45 15.78 13.64
N LEU A 514 32.93 16.82 12.93
CA LEU A 514 32.18 17.41 11.83
C LEU A 514 32.37 16.51 10.61
N ASP A 515 31.34 15.75 10.22
CA ASP A 515 31.42 14.88 9.05
C ASP A 515 31.28 15.67 7.76
N ARG A 516 30.37 16.65 7.74
CA ARG A 516 30.12 17.50 6.57
C ARG A 516 29.48 18.83 6.94
N LEU A 517 29.92 19.90 6.29
CA LEU A 517 29.27 21.22 6.33
C LEU A 517 28.54 21.48 5.01
N TRP A 518 27.22 21.66 5.05
CA TRP A 518 26.43 21.99 3.88
C TRP A 518 26.19 23.50 3.88
N PRO A 519 26.73 24.26 2.91
CA PRO A 519 26.53 25.71 2.86
C PRO A 519 25.06 26.10 2.76
N ALA A 520 24.27 25.27 2.07
CA ALA A 520 22.83 25.36 1.98
C ALA A 520 22.23 23.95 1.92
N ALA A 521 21.27 23.71 2.79
CA ALA A 521 20.45 22.50 2.83
C ALA A 521 18.99 22.89 2.64
N GLU A 522 18.27 22.09 1.87
CA GLU A 522 16.82 22.19 1.78
C GLU A 522 16.16 20.96 2.40
N ARG A 523 14.98 21.19 2.99
CA ARG A 523 14.17 20.12 3.55
C ARG A 523 13.44 19.43 2.40
N LEU A 524 13.73 18.15 2.22
CA LEU A 524 13.09 17.32 1.22
C LEU A 524 12.37 16.18 1.91
N GLU A 525 11.18 15.85 1.42
CA GLU A 525 10.54 14.61 1.80
C GLU A 525 11.22 13.46 1.09
N ALA A 526 11.76 12.53 1.87
CA ALA A 526 12.30 11.28 1.38
C ALA A 526 11.42 10.12 1.85
N PRO A 527 11.24 9.09 1.01
CA PRO A 527 10.51 7.91 1.40
C PRO A 527 11.37 7.04 2.34
N VAL A 528 10.73 6.51 3.36
CA VAL A 528 11.29 5.51 4.27
C VAL A 528 10.44 4.25 4.14
N SER A 529 11.05 3.13 3.74
CA SER A 529 10.34 1.85 3.65
C SER A 529 9.87 1.40 5.01
N VAL A 530 8.58 1.06 5.12
CA VAL A 530 7.99 0.54 6.35
C VAL A 530 8.33 -0.94 6.48
N PRO A 531 8.86 -1.43 7.61
CA PRO A 531 9.17 -2.83 7.81
C PRO A 531 7.95 -3.74 7.55
N PRO A 532 8.10 -4.93 6.91
CA PRO A 532 6.97 -5.80 6.57
C PRO A 532 6.08 -6.23 7.75
N ALA A 533 6.62 -6.22 8.98
CA ALA A 533 5.87 -6.55 10.20
C ALA A 533 4.86 -5.45 10.58
N GLU A 534 5.14 -4.19 10.23
CA GLU A 534 4.29 -3.02 10.50
C GLU A 534 3.32 -2.73 9.35
N GLN A 535 3.57 -3.31 8.17
CA GLN A 535 2.72 -3.12 7.00
C GLN A 535 1.33 -3.76 7.19
N ARG A 536 0.30 -2.94 6.94
CA ARG A 536 -1.08 -3.42 6.85
C ARG A 536 -1.33 -4.20 5.56
N LYS A 537 -1.65 -5.49 5.68
CA LYS A 537 -1.86 -6.42 4.55
C LYS A 537 -2.93 -6.00 3.56
N ASP A 538 -3.96 -5.29 4.01
CA ASP A 538 -5.08 -4.81 3.18
C ASP A 538 -4.69 -3.62 2.28
N LEU A 539 -3.61 -2.91 2.60
CA LEU A 539 -3.09 -1.77 1.83
C LEU A 539 -1.96 -2.16 0.85
N ILE A 540 -1.44 -3.39 0.94
CA ILE A 540 -0.34 -3.85 0.10
C ILE A 540 -0.82 -3.98 -1.36
N GLY A 541 -0.18 -3.21 -2.25
CA GLY A 541 -0.47 -3.17 -3.68
C GLY A 541 -1.74 -2.43 -4.07
N THR A 542 -2.36 -1.66 -3.17
CA THR A 542 -3.45 -0.73 -3.52
C THR A 542 -2.93 0.65 -3.94
N HIS A 543 -1.62 0.89 -3.78
CA HIS A 543 -0.91 2.17 -3.86
C HIS A 543 -1.20 3.16 -2.73
N ASP A 544 -2.14 2.87 -1.81
CA ASP A 544 -2.55 3.83 -0.76
C ASP A 544 -1.42 4.26 0.19
N ARG A 545 -0.32 3.49 0.25
CA ARG A 545 0.89 3.77 1.03
C ARG A 545 2.14 3.88 0.16
N SER A 546 1.96 4.07 -1.14
CA SER A 546 3.07 4.18 -2.09
C SER A 546 3.44 5.64 -2.37
N ALA A 547 4.65 5.86 -2.87
CA ALA A 547 5.11 7.14 -3.38
C ALA A 547 5.93 6.93 -4.66
N VAL A 548 5.94 7.94 -5.53
CA VAL A 548 6.76 7.97 -6.75
C VAL A 548 7.75 9.11 -6.71
N ALA A 549 8.99 8.87 -7.15
CA ALA A 549 9.98 9.90 -7.38
C ALA A 549 9.85 10.37 -8.83
N VAL A 550 9.50 11.63 -9.02
CA VAL A 550 9.39 12.26 -10.33
C VAL A 550 10.57 13.20 -10.51
N GLU A 551 11.39 12.92 -11.50
CA GLU A 551 12.42 13.83 -12.00
C GLU A 551 11.76 14.79 -13.00
N LEU A 552 11.82 16.09 -12.70
CA LEU A 552 11.51 17.16 -13.63
C LEU A 552 12.82 17.66 -14.24
N SER A 553 12.85 17.89 -15.55
CA SER A 553 13.98 18.56 -16.20
C SER A 553 13.49 19.70 -17.09
N ALA A 554 14.10 20.88 -16.99
CA ALA A 554 13.78 22.06 -17.79
C ALA A 554 15.08 22.70 -18.30
N GLY A 555 15.40 22.49 -19.58
CA GLY A 555 16.73 22.82 -20.10
C GLY A 555 17.83 22.01 -19.40
N GLY A 556 18.80 22.69 -18.78
CA GLY A 556 19.86 22.05 -17.98
C GLY A 556 19.50 21.79 -16.51
N TRP A 557 18.39 22.34 -16.04
CA TRP A 557 17.94 22.19 -14.65
C TRP A 557 17.22 20.86 -14.45
N ARG A 558 17.42 20.22 -13.29
CA ARG A 558 16.74 19.00 -12.87
C ARG A 558 16.28 19.13 -11.42
N ARG A 559 15.22 18.42 -11.05
CA ARG A 559 14.80 18.26 -9.65
C ARG A 559 14.00 16.98 -9.48
N VAL A 560 14.27 16.25 -8.41
CA VAL A 560 13.50 15.06 -8.03
C VAL A 560 12.53 15.43 -6.92
N VAL A 561 11.28 14.99 -7.05
CA VAL A 561 10.23 15.21 -6.05
C VAL A 561 9.51 13.91 -5.77
N TRP A 562 9.42 13.55 -4.49
CA TRP A 562 8.61 12.42 -4.05
C TRP A 562 7.15 12.84 -3.88
N LEU A 563 6.25 12.09 -4.51
CA LEU A 563 4.81 12.32 -4.48
C LEU A 563 4.13 11.15 -3.77
N PRO A 564 3.51 11.38 -2.60
CA PRO A 564 2.72 10.33 -1.96
C PRO A 564 1.44 10.09 -2.76
N PHE A 565 0.94 8.86 -2.74
CA PHE A 565 -0.28 8.53 -3.44
C PHE A 565 -1.52 9.18 -2.80
N ALA A 566 -2.24 9.96 -3.59
CA ALA A 566 -3.54 10.52 -3.26
C ALA A 566 -4.64 9.65 -3.86
N ARG A 567 -5.48 9.01 -3.04
CA ARG A 567 -6.63 8.25 -3.57
C ARG A 567 -7.62 9.15 -4.30
N PHE A 568 -7.81 10.38 -3.80
CA PHE A 568 -8.65 11.42 -4.41
C PHE A 568 -7.97 12.79 -4.30
N MET A 569 -7.78 13.44 -5.43
CA MET A 569 -7.10 14.74 -5.55
C MET A 569 -7.76 15.88 -4.76
N ASN A 570 -9.08 15.87 -4.61
CA ASN A 570 -9.82 17.00 -4.01
C ASN A 570 -9.91 16.95 -2.48
N VAL A 571 -9.58 15.81 -1.86
CA VAL A 571 -9.79 15.58 -0.42
C VAL A 571 -8.46 15.34 0.31
N SER A 572 -7.42 14.92 -0.41
CA SER A 572 -6.12 14.57 0.17
C SER A 572 -5.26 15.82 0.30
N THR A 573 -5.34 16.52 1.45
CA THR A 573 -4.49 17.68 1.74
C THR A 573 -3.01 17.27 1.80
N GLY A 574 -2.13 18.10 1.23
CA GLY A 574 -0.68 17.87 1.30
C GLY A 574 -0.17 16.69 0.45
N SER A 575 -0.95 16.22 -0.52
CA SER A 575 -0.53 15.14 -1.44
C SER A 575 0.02 15.62 -2.78
N ASP A 576 -0.25 16.87 -3.15
CA ASP A 576 0.37 17.53 -4.30
C ASP A 576 1.64 18.28 -3.90
N ARG A 577 2.55 18.46 -4.86
CA ARG A 577 3.79 19.24 -4.70
C ARG A 577 3.83 20.31 -5.78
N THR A 578 4.18 21.53 -5.38
CA THR A 578 4.40 22.64 -6.32
C THR A 578 5.90 22.85 -6.47
N VAL A 579 6.38 22.85 -7.70
CA VAL A 579 7.79 23.02 -8.04
C VAL A 579 7.93 24.28 -8.89
N ALA A 580 8.69 25.25 -8.38
CA ALA A 580 9.08 26.41 -9.16
C ALA A 580 10.16 26.02 -10.17
N LEU A 581 9.96 26.41 -11.43
CA LEU A 581 10.90 26.22 -12.52
C LEU A 581 11.86 27.43 -12.63
N PRO A 582 13.05 27.25 -13.23
CA PRO A 582 14.02 28.35 -13.41
C PRO A 582 13.50 29.53 -14.25
N ASP A 583 12.49 29.30 -15.08
CA ASP A 583 11.87 30.32 -15.93
C ASP A 583 10.72 31.09 -15.25
N GLY A 584 10.51 30.86 -13.95
CA GLY A 584 9.49 31.52 -13.13
C GLY A 584 8.11 30.85 -13.15
N ARG A 585 7.92 29.81 -13.96
CA ARG A 585 6.68 29.02 -13.98
C ARG A 585 6.59 28.08 -12.79
N ALA A 586 5.39 27.59 -12.50
CA ALA A 586 5.16 26.61 -11.44
C ALA A 586 4.47 25.35 -11.97
N VAL A 587 5.03 24.19 -11.62
CA VAL A 587 4.44 22.88 -11.91
C VAL A 587 3.84 22.32 -10.63
N ARG A 588 2.55 22.02 -10.65
CA ARG A 588 1.90 21.23 -9.62
C ARG A 588 1.84 19.77 -10.05
N LEU A 589 2.29 18.88 -9.20
CA LEU A 589 2.36 17.45 -9.42
C LEU A 589 1.58 16.71 -8.34
N ALA A 590 0.92 15.61 -8.72
CA ALA A 590 0.37 14.68 -7.76
C ALA A 590 0.32 13.26 -8.31
N PHE A 591 0.45 12.28 -7.42
CA PHE A 591 0.37 10.87 -7.76
C PHE A 591 -1.00 10.32 -7.35
N SER A 592 -1.80 9.85 -8.30
CA SER A 592 -3.16 9.36 -8.02
C SER A 592 -3.55 8.24 -8.99
N ARG A 593 -4.86 8.03 -9.18
CA ARG A 593 -5.44 7.07 -10.13
C ARG A 593 -5.79 7.75 -11.43
N ALA A 594 -5.80 6.99 -12.52
CA ALA A 594 -6.25 7.48 -13.81
C ALA A 594 -7.77 7.72 -13.79
N PRO A 595 -8.25 8.88 -14.27
CA PRO A 595 -9.67 9.13 -14.42
C PRO A 595 -10.23 8.34 -15.62
N ARG A 596 -11.46 7.84 -15.49
CA ARG A 596 -12.23 7.23 -16.58
C ARG A 596 -13.57 7.93 -16.72
N ALA A 597 -13.94 8.24 -17.95
CA ALA A 597 -15.25 8.78 -18.24
C ALA A 597 -16.37 7.80 -17.86
N LEU A 598 -17.41 8.33 -17.23
CA LEU A 598 -18.68 7.64 -17.05
C LEU A 598 -19.40 7.53 -18.40
N PRO A 599 -20.07 6.40 -18.69
CA PRO A 599 -20.64 6.14 -20.00
C PRO A 599 -21.96 6.89 -20.21
N GLY A 600 -21.88 8.15 -20.65
CA GLY A 600 -23.05 8.95 -21.02
C GLY A 600 -23.90 9.44 -19.85
N LEU A 601 -23.34 9.51 -18.64
CA LEU A 601 -24.04 9.99 -17.46
C LEU A 601 -23.15 10.89 -16.59
N ALA A 602 -23.78 11.77 -15.81
CA ALA A 602 -23.14 12.51 -14.72
C ALA A 602 -23.88 12.25 -13.40
N LEU A 603 -23.13 12.22 -12.31
CA LEU A 603 -23.66 12.02 -10.95
C LEU A 603 -23.33 13.22 -10.06
N SER A 604 -24.30 13.65 -9.26
CA SER A 604 -24.11 14.66 -8.21
C SER A 604 -24.64 14.13 -6.88
N LEU A 605 -23.95 14.41 -5.77
CA LEU A 605 -24.48 14.13 -4.44
C LEU A 605 -25.55 15.17 -4.09
N VAL A 606 -26.77 14.73 -3.81
CA VAL A 606 -27.87 15.59 -3.34
C VAL A 606 -27.94 15.58 -1.82
N ASP A 607 -27.80 14.40 -1.22
CA ASP A 607 -27.84 14.23 0.23
C ASP A 607 -27.15 12.93 0.66
N PHE A 608 -26.64 12.92 1.88
CA PHE A 608 -26.06 11.73 2.51
C PHE A 608 -26.70 11.52 3.88
N GLU A 609 -27.08 10.27 4.15
CA GLU A 609 -27.66 9.87 5.43
C GLU A 609 -26.95 8.62 5.96
N MET A 610 -26.43 8.71 7.17
CA MET A 610 -26.02 7.54 7.96
C MET A 610 -27.20 7.12 8.83
N VAL A 611 -27.66 5.89 8.63
CA VAL A 611 -28.77 5.30 9.39
C VAL A 611 -28.18 4.43 10.49
N PRO A 612 -28.26 4.81 11.77
CA PRO A 612 -27.70 4.00 12.84
C PRO A 612 -28.60 2.82 13.23
N TYR A 613 -28.08 1.93 14.08
CA TYR A 613 -28.93 1.00 14.82
C TYR A 613 -29.81 1.75 15.84
N PRO A 614 -31.01 1.23 16.16
CA PRO A 614 -31.84 1.81 17.21
C PRO A 614 -31.04 2.00 18.51
N HIS A 615 -31.09 3.20 19.08
CA HIS A 615 -30.38 3.57 20.32
C HIS A 615 -28.84 3.45 20.26
N SER A 616 -28.25 3.50 19.07
CA SER A 616 -26.79 3.44 18.88
C SER A 616 -26.32 4.56 17.96
N GLU A 617 -25.04 4.92 18.06
CA GLU A 617 -24.37 5.75 17.04
C GLU A 617 -23.64 4.87 16.00
N ILE A 618 -23.69 3.55 16.17
CA ILE A 618 -23.07 2.60 15.24
C ILE A 618 -23.89 2.60 13.94
N PRO A 619 -23.25 2.84 12.79
CA PRO A 619 -23.92 2.86 11.50
C PRO A 619 -24.45 1.48 11.12
N ARG A 620 -25.73 1.41 10.77
CA ARG A 620 -26.39 0.22 10.20
C ARG A 620 -26.39 0.25 8.68
N ASP A 621 -26.66 1.40 8.09
CA ASP A 621 -26.72 1.60 6.65
C ASP A 621 -26.23 3.01 6.28
N TYR A 622 -25.78 3.14 5.04
CA TYR A 622 -25.27 4.38 4.49
C TYR A 622 -25.99 4.64 3.17
N VAL A 623 -26.69 5.76 3.10
CA VAL A 623 -27.59 6.08 2.01
C VAL A 623 -27.12 7.35 1.32
N SER A 624 -26.74 7.24 0.06
CA SER A 624 -26.46 8.41 -0.78
C SER A 624 -27.63 8.67 -1.71
N LYS A 625 -28.22 9.86 -1.61
CA LYS A 625 -29.19 10.38 -2.57
C LYS A 625 -28.42 11.12 -3.65
N VAL A 626 -28.50 10.63 -4.88
CA VAL A 626 -27.74 11.15 -6.02
C VAL A 626 -28.67 11.64 -7.12
N GLN A 627 -28.28 12.73 -7.77
CA GLN A 627 -28.90 13.16 -9.03
C GLN A 627 -28.15 12.50 -10.17
N VAL A 628 -28.89 11.77 -11.00
CA VAL A 628 -28.41 11.09 -12.21
C VAL A 628 -28.85 11.91 -13.40
N ARG A 629 -27.89 12.49 -14.14
CA ARG A 629 -28.14 13.19 -15.39
C ARG A 629 -27.68 12.32 -16.55
N ASP A 630 -28.61 11.92 -17.40
CA ASP A 630 -28.28 11.28 -18.67
C ASP A 630 -27.76 12.37 -19.64
N LEU A 631 -26.52 12.21 -20.11
CA LEU A 631 -25.88 13.21 -20.96
C LEU A 631 -26.38 13.16 -22.41
N ASP A 632 -26.96 12.03 -22.83
CA ASP A 632 -27.49 11.90 -24.18
C ASP A 632 -28.89 12.51 -24.29
N THR A 633 -29.75 12.22 -23.31
CA THR A 633 -31.14 12.71 -23.34
C THR A 633 -31.35 14.00 -22.55
N GLY A 634 -30.34 14.47 -21.80
CA GLY A 634 -30.43 15.59 -20.87
C GLY A 634 -31.35 15.35 -19.67
N ARG A 635 -31.90 14.13 -19.50
CA ARG A 635 -32.90 13.84 -18.46
C ARG A 635 -32.22 13.68 -17.11
N THR A 636 -32.74 14.39 -16.11
CA THR A 636 -32.29 14.28 -14.72
C THR A 636 -33.29 13.49 -13.90
N ARG A 637 -32.81 12.58 -13.05
CA ARG A 637 -33.63 11.90 -12.04
C ARG A 637 -32.86 11.75 -10.74
N THR A 638 -33.57 11.75 -9.63
CA THR A 638 -32.97 11.46 -8.33
C THR A 638 -33.05 9.96 -8.06
N ALA A 639 -31.97 9.38 -7.55
CA ALA A 639 -31.90 7.97 -7.17
C ALA A 639 -31.23 7.83 -5.80
N ILE A 640 -31.47 6.69 -5.16
CA ILE A 640 -30.82 6.32 -3.91
C ILE A 640 -29.87 5.17 -4.21
N THR A 641 -28.68 5.22 -3.61
CA THR A 641 -27.74 4.11 -3.62
C THR A 641 -27.27 3.76 -2.21
N ARG A 642 -27.03 2.46 -1.99
CA ARG A 642 -26.56 1.86 -0.75
C ARG A 642 -25.49 0.82 -1.05
N LEU A 643 -24.88 0.25 -0.02
CA LEU A 643 -23.93 -0.87 -0.19
C LEU A 643 -24.62 -2.10 -0.80
N ASN A 644 -25.78 -2.50 -0.26
CA ASN A 644 -26.52 -3.70 -0.68
C ASN A 644 -27.63 -3.44 -1.72
N ALA A 645 -27.90 -2.17 -2.03
CA ALA A 645 -28.85 -1.75 -3.05
C ALA A 645 -28.18 -0.73 -3.98
N PRO A 646 -27.26 -1.18 -4.86
CA PRO A 646 -26.51 -0.28 -5.74
C PRO A 646 -27.43 0.37 -6.76
N LEU A 647 -27.11 1.61 -7.14
CA LEU A 647 -27.67 2.22 -8.33
C LEU A 647 -27.14 1.49 -9.57
N ILE A 648 -28.05 1.00 -10.41
CA ILE A 648 -27.73 0.31 -11.66
C ILE A 648 -28.06 1.22 -12.84
N TYR A 649 -27.05 1.53 -13.65
CA TYR A 649 -27.21 2.24 -14.91
C TYR A 649 -26.89 1.31 -16.09
N ARG A 650 -27.83 1.18 -17.02
CA ARG A 650 -27.63 0.42 -18.27
C ARG A 650 -27.07 1.37 -19.32
N VAL A 651 -25.89 1.05 -19.85
CA VAL A 651 -25.31 1.84 -20.94
C VAL A 651 -26.10 1.60 -22.21
N PRO A 652 -26.66 2.64 -22.86
CA PRO A 652 -27.30 2.49 -24.15
C PRO A 652 -26.27 2.08 -25.21
N PHE A 653 -26.65 1.20 -26.12
CA PHE A 653 -25.79 0.85 -27.25
C PHE A 653 -25.64 2.07 -28.16
N ARG A 654 -24.40 2.45 -28.46
CA ARG A 654 -24.08 3.46 -29.47
C ARG A 654 -23.44 2.78 -30.67
N ALA A 655 -24.10 2.89 -31.82
CA ALA A 655 -23.48 2.50 -33.08
C ALA A 655 -22.23 3.36 -33.30
N ARG A 656 -21.14 2.74 -33.74
CA ARG A 656 -19.92 3.47 -34.08
C ARG A 656 -19.85 3.64 -35.58
N GLU A 657 -19.58 4.86 -36.04
CA GLU A 657 -19.47 5.19 -37.46
C GLU A 657 -18.28 4.49 -38.14
N ASP A 658 -17.23 4.18 -37.36
CA ASP A 658 -16.04 3.47 -37.84
C ASP A 658 -16.25 1.95 -38.00
N ARG A 659 -17.45 1.43 -37.71
CA ARG A 659 -17.76 0.00 -37.81
C ARG A 659 -18.82 -0.29 -38.87
N PRO A 660 -18.68 -1.41 -39.62
CA PRO A 660 -19.70 -1.84 -40.57
C PRO A 660 -21.09 -1.97 -39.92
N ALA A 661 -22.15 -1.68 -40.67
CA ALA A 661 -23.54 -1.75 -40.20
C ALA A 661 -23.88 -3.13 -39.58
N LEU A 662 -23.37 -4.22 -40.16
CA LEU A 662 -23.55 -5.57 -39.61
C LEU A 662 -22.90 -5.72 -38.21
N ALA A 663 -21.70 -5.17 -38.01
CA ALA A 663 -21.04 -5.20 -36.71
C ALA A 663 -21.80 -4.37 -35.67
N ASN A 664 -22.39 -3.24 -36.07
CA ASN A 664 -23.25 -2.44 -35.20
C ASN A 664 -24.57 -3.17 -34.88
N ALA A 665 -25.20 -3.82 -35.86
CA ALA A 665 -26.41 -4.62 -35.63
C ALA A 665 -26.15 -5.81 -34.68
N LEU A 666 -25.04 -6.52 -34.87
CA LEU A 666 -24.60 -7.58 -33.96
C LEU A 666 -24.29 -7.02 -32.57
N GLY A 667 -23.60 -5.88 -32.48
CA GLY A 667 -23.33 -5.19 -31.22
C GLY A 667 -24.60 -4.79 -30.48
N ALA A 668 -25.60 -4.29 -31.20
CA ALA A 668 -26.91 -3.96 -30.65
C ALA A 668 -27.60 -5.21 -30.09
N ALA A 669 -27.65 -6.31 -30.85
CA ALA A 669 -28.21 -7.57 -30.39
C ALA A 669 -27.49 -8.12 -29.14
N VAL A 670 -26.16 -8.11 -29.14
CA VAL A 670 -25.35 -8.52 -27.99
C VAL A 670 -25.63 -7.64 -26.77
N SER A 671 -25.83 -6.32 -26.94
CA SER A 671 -26.15 -5.40 -25.85
C SER A 671 -27.54 -5.65 -25.21
N VAL A 672 -28.43 -6.35 -25.91
CA VAL A 672 -29.73 -6.78 -25.39
C VAL A 672 -29.56 -8.02 -24.52
N ILE A 673 -28.77 -9.00 -24.98
CA ILE A 673 -28.56 -10.29 -24.30
C ILE A 673 -27.58 -10.14 -23.13
N ALA A 674 -26.52 -9.35 -23.31
CA ALA A 674 -25.45 -9.11 -22.35
C ALA A 674 -25.28 -7.60 -22.13
N PRO A 675 -26.26 -6.93 -21.49
CA PRO A 675 -26.20 -5.48 -21.29
C PRO A 675 -25.01 -5.10 -20.42
N ASN A 676 -24.23 -4.11 -20.87
CA ASN A 676 -23.22 -3.50 -20.02
C ASN A 676 -23.90 -2.62 -18.97
N ARG A 677 -23.80 -3.00 -17.70
CA ARG A 677 -24.42 -2.30 -16.58
C ARG A 677 -23.34 -1.84 -15.61
N TYR A 678 -23.37 -0.55 -15.30
CA TYR A 678 -22.57 0.04 -14.24
C TYR A 678 -23.35 0.00 -12.93
N LYS A 679 -22.69 -0.46 -11.88
CA LYS A 679 -23.18 -0.46 -10.51
C LYS A 679 -22.42 0.60 -9.75
N PHE A 680 -23.16 1.44 -9.04
CA PHE A 680 -22.62 2.43 -8.12
C PHE A 680 -23.10 2.05 -6.73
N SER A 681 -22.22 1.55 -5.87
CA SER A 681 -22.54 1.16 -4.50
C SER A 681 -21.79 2.05 -3.52
N GLN A 682 -22.40 2.36 -2.39
CA GLN A 682 -21.74 3.08 -1.31
C GLN A 682 -20.46 2.36 -0.85
N ALA A 683 -19.33 3.07 -0.77
CA ALA A 683 -18.03 2.50 -0.41
C ALA A 683 -17.29 3.25 0.70
N GLY A 684 -17.48 4.57 0.81
CA GLY A 684 -16.84 5.40 1.82
C GLY A 684 -17.51 6.77 1.91
N TRP A 685 -17.20 7.56 2.94
CA TRP A 685 -17.87 8.83 3.20
C TRP A 685 -17.06 9.66 4.21
N ASP A 686 -17.41 10.94 4.36
CA ASP A 686 -16.79 11.86 5.31
C ASP A 686 -17.22 11.58 6.77
N ALA A 687 -16.60 10.57 7.37
CA ALA A 687 -16.92 10.16 8.74
C ALA A 687 -16.55 11.22 9.79
N GLU A 688 -15.50 12.00 9.55
CA GLU A 688 -15.05 13.03 10.48
C GLU A 688 -15.95 14.26 10.43
N GLY A 689 -16.22 14.80 9.25
CA GLY A 689 -17.14 15.94 9.10
C GLY A 689 -18.54 15.62 9.62
N TRP A 690 -19.00 14.36 9.50
CA TRP A 690 -20.24 13.93 10.13
C TRP A 690 -20.20 13.92 11.65
N ARG A 691 -19.13 13.41 12.28
CA ARG A 691 -18.99 13.45 13.75
C ARG A 691 -19.00 14.89 14.25
N GLN A 692 -18.27 15.77 13.59
CA GLN A 692 -18.21 17.20 13.94
C GLN A 692 -19.58 17.88 13.80
N THR A 693 -20.26 17.66 12.66
CA THR A 693 -21.60 18.24 12.46
C THR A 693 -22.64 17.61 13.38
N SER A 694 -22.56 16.33 13.71
CA SER A 694 -23.42 15.68 14.71
C SER A 694 -23.26 16.29 16.10
N ALA A 695 -22.03 16.58 16.54
CA ALA A 695 -21.79 17.28 17.79
C ALA A 695 -22.42 18.68 17.80
N ARG A 696 -22.34 19.41 16.68
CA ARG A 696 -22.99 20.72 16.52
C ARG A 696 -24.51 20.64 16.53
N VAL A 697 -25.11 19.57 15.98
CA VAL A 697 -26.56 19.33 16.08
C VAL A 697 -26.98 19.10 17.51
N ARG A 698 -26.22 18.29 18.27
CA ARG A 698 -26.47 18.09 19.70
C ARG A 698 -26.35 19.39 20.51
N ALA A 699 -25.50 20.31 20.07
CA ALA A 699 -25.38 21.66 20.63
C ALA A 699 -26.47 22.64 20.14
N GLY A 700 -27.42 22.23 19.30
CA GLY A 700 -28.45 23.09 18.73
C GLY A 700 -27.94 24.09 17.67
N ALA A 701 -26.69 23.94 17.21
CA ALA A 701 -26.06 24.85 16.25
C ALA A 701 -26.34 24.47 14.77
N LEU A 702 -26.89 23.27 14.52
CA LEU A 702 -27.27 22.76 13.21
C LEU A 702 -28.53 21.90 13.33
N ASP A 703 -29.36 21.86 12.30
CA ASP A 703 -30.59 21.06 12.32
C ASP A 703 -30.32 19.54 12.15
N ARG A 704 -29.30 19.18 11.36
CA ARG A 704 -28.96 17.79 11.06
C ARG A 704 -27.47 17.60 10.71
N PRO A 705 -26.88 16.42 10.97
CA PRO A 705 -25.51 16.12 10.60
C PRO A 705 -25.36 16.04 9.08
N ARG A 706 -24.16 16.30 8.57
CA ARG A 706 -23.85 16.32 7.13
C ARG A 706 -22.46 15.74 6.88
N ALA A 707 -22.32 15.03 5.77
CA ALA A 707 -21.04 14.59 5.22
C ALA A 707 -20.64 15.53 4.08
N ALA A 708 -19.38 15.99 4.04
CA ALA A 708 -18.90 16.85 2.96
C ALA A 708 -18.76 16.10 1.63
N PHE A 709 -18.58 14.78 1.67
CA PHE A 709 -18.48 13.93 0.49
C PHE A 709 -18.94 12.50 0.74
N THR A 710 -19.25 11.81 -0.35
CA THR A 710 -19.45 10.35 -0.40
C THR A 710 -18.58 9.72 -1.47
N ILE A 711 -18.22 8.46 -1.30
CA ILE A 711 -17.46 7.66 -2.25
C ILE A 711 -18.33 6.48 -2.67
N LEU A 712 -18.56 6.36 -3.98
CA LEU A 712 -19.27 5.25 -4.59
C LEU A 712 -18.25 4.34 -5.29
N ALA A 713 -18.23 3.05 -4.94
CA ALA A 713 -17.55 2.06 -5.75
C ALA A 713 -18.29 1.91 -7.07
N VAL A 714 -17.54 2.00 -8.17
CA VAL A 714 -18.02 1.86 -9.54
C VAL A 714 -17.54 0.52 -10.06
N GLY A 715 -18.45 -0.30 -10.57
CA GLY A 715 -18.10 -1.56 -11.21
C GLY A 715 -19.04 -1.88 -12.36
N ASN A 716 -18.48 -2.22 -13.52
CA ASN A 716 -19.27 -2.79 -14.60
C ASN A 716 -19.29 -4.33 -14.52
N ASN A 717 -20.26 -4.97 -15.17
CA ASN A 717 -20.36 -6.44 -15.19
C ASN A 717 -20.59 -6.99 -16.61
N PRO A 718 -19.67 -6.74 -17.55
CA PRO A 718 -19.82 -7.16 -18.94
C PRO A 718 -19.82 -8.70 -19.04
N GLY A 719 -20.86 -9.30 -19.62
CA GLY A 719 -20.88 -10.75 -19.83
C GLY A 719 -21.23 -11.61 -18.62
N ILE A 720 -21.55 -11.05 -17.44
CA ILE A 720 -21.98 -11.85 -16.28
C ILE A 720 -23.21 -12.71 -16.59
N HIS A 721 -24.12 -12.20 -17.43
CA HIS A 721 -25.29 -12.94 -17.91
C HIS A 721 -24.92 -14.12 -18.82
N VAL A 722 -23.83 -13.99 -19.59
CA VAL A 722 -23.31 -15.07 -20.45
C VAL A 722 -22.73 -16.17 -19.58
N ILE A 723 -21.93 -15.81 -18.57
CA ILE A 723 -21.40 -16.76 -17.58
C ILE A 723 -22.54 -17.48 -16.86
N ALA A 724 -23.54 -16.74 -16.39
CA ALA A 724 -24.71 -17.30 -15.70
C ALA A 724 -25.50 -18.26 -16.62
N ALA A 725 -25.72 -17.89 -17.89
CA ALA A 725 -26.37 -18.77 -18.85
C ALA A 725 -25.59 -20.07 -19.07
N GLY A 726 -24.26 -19.99 -19.23
CA GLY A 726 -23.39 -21.16 -19.32
C GLY A 726 -23.49 -22.08 -18.09
N ALA A 727 -23.48 -21.50 -16.89
CA ALA A 727 -23.64 -22.24 -15.65
C ALA A 727 -25.01 -22.93 -15.55
N VAL A 728 -26.10 -22.23 -15.90
CA VAL A 728 -27.46 -22.80 -15.94
C VAL A 728 -27.54 -23.97 -16.92
N MET A 729 -26.92 -23.85 -18.10
CA MET A 729 -26.86 -24.94 -19.08
C MET A 729 -26.11 -26.16 -18.53
N VAL A 730 -24.97 -25.97 -17.86
CA VAL A 730 -24.25 -27.08 -17.21
C VAL A 730 -25.13 -27.76 -16.16
N CYS A 731 -25.76 -26.97 -15.27
CA CYS A 731 -26.65 -27.48 -14.23
C CYS A 731 -27.87 -28.23 -14.78
N ALA A 732 -28.44 -27.79 -15.90
CA ALA A 732 -29.56 -28.47 -16.55
C ALA A 732 -29.13 -29.71 -17.35
N GLY A 733 -27.96 -29.67 -17.98
CA GLY A 733 -27.44 -30.75 -18.81
C GLY A 733 -26.99 -31.98 -18.01
N ILE A 734 -26.46 -31.78 -16.79
CA ILE A 734 -26.01 -32.88 -15.91
C ILE A 734 -27.18 -33.83 -15.58
N PRO A 735 -28.33 -33.38 -15.03
CA PRO A 735 -29.46 -34.27 -14.76
C PRO A 735 -29.98 -34.98 -16.01
N TRP A 736 -29.97 -34.31 -17.16
CA TRP A 736 -30.36 -34.94 -18.41
C TRP A 736 -29.42 -36.10 -18.77
N ALA A 737 -28.10 -35.87 -18.72
CA ALA A 737 -27.10 -36.85 -19.11
C ALA A 737 -27.10 -38.08 -18.19
N PHE A 738 -27.26 -37.88 -16.88
CA PHE A 738 -27.13 -38.95 -15.88
C PHE A 738 -28.46 -39.61 -15.48
N TYR A 739 -29.60 -38.93 -15.60
CA TYR A 739 -30.90 -39.49 -15.18
C TYR A 739 -31.90 -39.65 -16.34
N VAL A 740 -32.10 -38.59 -17.15
CA VAL A 740 -33.10 -38.62 -18.24
C VAL A 740 -32.67 -39.56 -19.36
N LYS A 741 -31.41 -39.48 -19.81
CA LYS A 741 -30.88 -40.35 -20.87
C LYS A 741 -30.99 -41.85 -20.50
N PRO A 742 -30.51 -42.32 -19.33
CA PRO A 742 -30.69 -43.72 -18.94
C PRO A 742 -32.16 -44.14 -18.84
N TRP A 743 -33.07 -43.25 -18.43
CA TRP A 743 -34.51 -43.53 -18.43
C TRP A 743 -35.07 -43.70 -19.85
N LEU A 744 -34.75 -42.79 -20.78
CA LEU A 744 -35.16 -42.89 -22.19
C LEU A 744 -34.64 -44.17 -22.84
N LEU A 745 -33.37 -44.51 -22.61
CA LEU A 745 -32.76 -45.73 -23.14
C LEU A 745 -33.41 -46.99 -22.56
N ARG A 746 -33.75 -47.00 -21.27
CA ARG A 746 -34.52 -48.11 -20.66
C ARG A 746 -35.89 -48.25 -21.32
N ARG A 747 -36.66 -47.17 -21.43
CA ARG A 747 -38.00 -47.19 -22.05
C ARG A 747 -37.96 -47.64 -23.51
N ARG A 748 -36.97 -47.20 -24.28
CA ARG A 748 -36.79 -47.63 -25.68
C ARG A 748 -36.44 -49.12 -25.77
N ARG A 749 -35.57 -49.61 -24.90
CA ARG A 749 -35.22 -51.04 -24.80
C ARG A 749 -36.45 -51.88 -24.44
N ASP A 750 -37.26 -51.42 -23.49
CA ASP A 750 -38.46 -52.13 -23.05
C ASP A 750 -39.53 -52.16 -24.14
N ARG A 751 -39.70 -51.05 -24.88
CA ARG A 751 -40.57 -51.01 -26.07
C ARG A 751 -40.13 -51.97 -27.17
N LEU A 752 -38.83 -52.01 -27.50
CA LEU A 752 -38.30 -52.94 -28.50
C LEU A 752 -38.47 -54.41 -28.07
N ARG A 753 -38.27 -54.71 -26.78
CA ARG A 753 -38.53 -56.05 -26.23
C ARG A 753 -40.00 -56.44 -26.37
N ALA A 754 -40.93 -55.54 -26.10
CA ALA A 754 -42.36 -55.78 -26.28
C ALA A 754 -42.75 -55.98 -27.76
N GLU A 755 -42.19 -55.17 -28.69
CA GLU A 755 -42.42 -55.33 -30.12
C GLU A 755 -41.85 -56.65 -30.66
N HIS A 756 -40.70 -57.11 -30.15
CA HIS A 756 -40.14 -58.42 -30.48
C HIS A 756 -41.00 -59.56 -29.94
N ALA A 757 -41.47 -59.48 -28.69
CA ALA A 757 -42.36 -60.48 -28.12
C ALA A 757 -43.67 -60.61 -28.92
N ALA A 758 -44.29 -59.49 -29.29
CA ALA A 758 -45.52 -59.48 -30.10
C ALA A 758 -45.32 -60.10 -31.50
N ARG A 759 -44.17 -59.86 -32.15
CA ARG A 759 -43.86 -60.49 -33.45
C ARG A 759 -43.54 -61.98 -33.34
N SER A 760 -42.96 -62.42 -32.22
CA SER A 760 -42.74 -63.83 -31.94
C SER A 760 -44.06 -64.59 -31.77
N ASP A 761 -45.07 -63.95 -31.19
CA ASP A 761 -46.41 -64.54 -31.05
C ASP A 761 -47.19 -64.58 -32.38
N ASP A 762 -47.05 -63.58 -33.26
CA ASP A 762 -47.68 -63.58 -34.60
C ASP A 762 -47.03 -64.55 -35.60
N GLY A 763 -45.76 -64.90 -35.41
CA GLY A 763 -45.03 -65.87 -36.24
C GLY A 763 -45.33 -67.34 -35.93
N ALA A 764 -46.07 -67.62 -34.85
CA ALA A 764 -46.44 -68.96 -34.43
C ALA A 764 -47.81 -69.42 -35.01
N ARG A 765 -48.11 -69.06 -36.27
CA ARG A 765 -49.20 -69.70 -37.02
C ARG A 765 -48.66 -71.00 -37.64
N PRO A 766 -49.22 -72.18 -37.33
CA PRO A 766 -48.73 -73.45 -37.84
C PRO A 766 -49.06 -73.55 -39.34
N GLU A 767 -48.04 -73.41 -40.20
CA GLU A 767 -48.15 -73.75 -41.61
C GLU A 767 -48.29 -75.27 -41.73
N ARG A 768 -49.54 -75.71 -41.89
CA ARG A 768 -49.89 -77.09 -42.23
C ARG A 768 -49.39 -77.42 -43.65
N THR A 769 -48.90 -78.66 -43.76
CA THR A 769 -48.85 -79.53 -44.95
C THR A 769 -47.85 -79.22 -46.07
N ARG A 770 -46.81 -80.08 -46.17
CA ARG A 770 -46.59 -81.06 -47.27
C ARG A 770 -45.32 -81.89 -46.97
N SER A 771 -45.51 -83.13 -46.50
CA SER A 771 -45.31 -84.40 -47.25
C SER A 771 -43.87 -84.74 -47.66
N ALA A 772 -43.34 -85.78 -46.99
CA ALA A 772 -42.68 -86.98 -47.54
C ALA A 772 -41.51 -86.75 -48.53
N GLU A 773 -40.24 -86.97 -48.13
CA GLU A 773 -39.47 -88.25 -48.15
C GLU A 773 -38.31 -88.14 -49.19
N PRO A 774 -37.33 -89.05 -49.29
CA PRO A 774 -36.16 -89.14 -48.42
C PRO A 774 -34.79 -89.15 -49.17
N SER A 775 -33.73 -89.15 -48.35
CA SER A 775 -32.44 -89.85 -48.57
C SER A 775 -31.47 -89.36 -49.66
N LEU A 776 -30.22 -89.10 -49.26
CA LEU A 776 -29.05 -89.97 -49.49
C LEU A 776 -27.75 -89.15 -49.27
N VAL A 777 -26.83 -89.74 -48.48
CA VAL A 777 -25.38 -89.91 -48.73
C VAL A 777 -24.59 -88.66 -49.19
N GLY A 778 -23.45 -88.27 -48.61
CA GLY A 778 -22.52 -88.92 -47.69
C GLY A 778 -21.22 -88.09 -47.61
N SER A 779 -20.36 -88.50 -46.66
CA SER A 779 -18.88 -88.34 -46.61
C SER A 779 -18.21 -87.01 -46.99
N ALA A 780 -17.64 -86.35 -45.96
CA ALA A 780 -16.19 -86.08 -45.70
C ALA A 780 -15.21 -85.90 -46.90
N PRO A 781 -14.08 -85.17 -46.74
CA PRO A 781 -13.40 -84.77 -45.49
C PRO A 781 -13.41 -83.28 -45.16
#